data_AF-A0A4U8YHN5-F1
#
_entry.id   AF-A0A4U8YHN5-F1
#
_cell.length_a   1.000
_cell.length_b   1.000
_cell.length_c   1.000
_cell.angle_alpha   90.00
_cell.angle_beta   90.00
_cell.angle_gamma   90.00
#
_symmetry.space_group_name_H-M   'P 1'
#
loop_
_entity.id
_entity.type
_entity.pdbx_description
1 polymer ?
#
loop_
_entity_poly.entity_id
_entity_poly.type
_entity_poly.pdbx_seq_one_letter_code
_entity_poly.pdbx_strand_id
1 'polypeptide(L)'
;MIDIQGEAGNFEVTLNERPRYVDESKCIACGLCAEKCPKKVTDPYNANLIKRKAIYVEYDQAVPLKYAIDPDTCLKLTKDRCGNCEKVCPTGAIDYTMTAKETTLNVGSVVLATGFKPFDPSVFDTYQYTKFPNVVTSLEFERILSASGPTQGHLTRRSKDGEEPKKIAWFQCIGSRDINRCDNGHCSSVCCMYAIKEAVMAKEHNGDDLDCAIFFMDMRTPGKDFEEYYEKSKDRGIRFVRSRVHTINPIPETDDLEVRYVTEDGTIKTEVFGMIVLSIGLEAAPETVELAKKLDIELTPSNFAATSAFNPVATSREGIYVCGAFQGPKDIPESIVDASAAAAAAGESIASARNTVTKEAETVPQLDVGGERPKIGVFVCSCGTNIAGTVDVEAVSEYAKSLPYVEFVANNLFSCSQDTQDKIAETIKEKGLNRVVVAACTPKTHEGLFQETLLAAGLNKYLFEMTNIRNQDSWVHKDQPEMATEKAKDLIRMSVAKVALFQPLEEAELQVNQTAMVLGGGLAGITTAQSLSRQGYATHIVEREDKLGGNANRLYRTASGENVAEKLVELIDDVTKDDNITVHLNTTLENVEGFVGNFESTLASNGAETVLKHGVAVMATGAQPYTPTEYSYGSSDRIVTSLEMDEKLKADDPILNTVNSAVFIQCVGSREPERPFCSRVCCTHSIDNALEIKRRNPLANVYILYRDIRTYGEREHLYREAREKGVIFIRYDVDNKPVVAVNGDKVSIKAVDHVLRREVEIEADLLSLATAVVPYRDEKVAQFFKLPMNDNGFFVERHAKLGPSEFATDGVFLCGMAHYPKPIDEAIGQAKAAASRAITLLARETIHTSGQVAHVNPALCSSCGICVSVCPYSAPSFMTEGRDAGKAQINPVLCKGCGLCVGSCRSGAIRHRGFDNDQIMSQIFALNEA
;
A
#
# COMPACT_ATOMS: atom_id res chain seq x y z
N MET A 1 20.90 -14.78 -7.42
CA MET A 1 22.04 -15.02 -6.52
C MET A 1 22.33 -16.51 -6.52
N ILE A 2 23.59 -16.89 -6.73
CA ILE A 2 24.04 -18.29 -6.73
C ILE A 2 24.87 -18.63 -5.48
N ASP A 3 25.57 -17.65 -4.93
CA ASP A 3 26.38 -17.80 -3.71
C ASP A 3 26.46 -16.46 -2.94
N ILE A 4 26.68 -16.55 -1.63
CA ILE A 4 27.02 -15.41 -0.77
C ILE A 4 28.03 -15.82 0.29
N GLN A 5 29.09 -15.04 0.42
CA GLN A 5 30.14 -15.24 1.43
C GLN A 5 30.32 -13.97 2.25
N GLY A 6 30.90 -14.12 3.45
CA GLY A 6 31.13 -13.01 4.37
C GLY A 6 30.04 -12.81 5.42
N GLU A 7 30.10 -11.65 6.06
CA GLU A 7 29.34 -11.27 7.25
C GLU A 7 28.69 -9.89 7.09
N ALA A 8 27.85 -9.50 8.05
CA ALA A 8 27.16 -8.22 8.03
C ALA A 8 28.13 -7.06 7.80
N GLY A 9 27.81 -6.17 6.86
CA GLY A 9 28.68 -5.06 6.45
C GLY A 9 29.67 -5.39 5.33
N ASN A 10 29.94 -6.67 5.03
CA ASN A 10 30.89 -7.08 4.00
C ASN A 10 30.54 -8.45 3.40
N PHE A 11 29.51 -8.49 2.56
CA PHE A 11 29.14 -9.67 1.79
C PHE A 11 29.70 -9.62 0.38
N GLU A 12 30.21 -10.76 -0.09
CA GLU A 12 30.50 -11.01 -1.49
C GLU A 12 29.35 -11.86 -2.07
N VAL A 13 28.56 -11.28 -2.97
CA VAL A 13 27.38 -11.89 -3.57
C VAL A 13 27.66 -12.24 -5.03
N THR A 14 27.55 -13.51 -5.39
CA THR A 14 27.67 -13.93 -6.79
C THR A 14 26.29 -14.02 -7.42
N LEU A 15 26.09 -13.29 -8.51
CA LEU A 15 24.87 -13.27 -9.31
C LEU A 15 25.08 -14.05 -10.60
N ASN A 16 24.02 -14.72 -11.06
CA ASN A 16 23.97 -15.35 -12.37
C ASN A 16 22.94 -14.60 -13.22
N GLU A 17 23.42 -13.82 -14.17
CA GLU A 17 22.64 -13.12 -15.18
C GLU A 17 22.30 -14.09 -16.31
N ARG A 18 21.04 -14.51 -16.38
CA ARG A 18 20.56 -15.40 -17.44
C ARG A 18 20.58 -14.67 -18.80
N PRO A 19 21.01 -15.32 -19.90
CA PRO A 19 21.02 -14.68 -21.20
C PRO A 19 19.60 -14.39 -21.68
N ARG A 20 19.32 -13.15 -22.07
CA ARG A 20 18.05 -12.76 -22.72
C ARG A 20 17.98 -13.21 -24.18
N TYR A 21 19.14 -13.47 -24.81
CA TYR A 21 19.33 -13.65 -26.25
C TYR A 21 18.85 -12.46 -27.10
N VAL A 22 18.74 -11.30 -26.46
CA VAL A 22 18.35 -10.02 -27.04
C VAL A 22 19.21 -8.95 -26.37
N ASP A 23 19.92 -8.18 -27.18
CA ASP A 23 20.72 -7.02 -26.75
C ASP A 23 19.77 -5.88 -26.32
N GLU A 24 19.77 -5.60 -25.02
CA GLU A 24 18.88 -4.59 -24.41
C GLU A 24 19.13 -3.18 -24.95
N SER A 25 20.39 -2.87 -25.32
CA SER A 25 20.76 -1.54 -25.84
C SER A 25 20.24 -1.29 -27.27
N LYS A 26 19.98 -2.36 -28.04
CA LYS A 26 19.48 -2.29 -29.42
C LYS A 26 17.99 -2.58 -29.53
N CYS A 27 17.40 -3.20 -28.50
CA CYS A 27 16.01 -3.61 -28.55
C CYS A 27 15.07 -2.41 -28.36
N ILE A 28 14.34 -2.07 -29.42
CA ILE A 28 13.34 -0.99 -29.44
C ILE A 28 11.91 -1.48 -29.12
N ALA A 29 11.78 -2.72 -28.63
CA ALA A 29 10.50 -3.34 -28.26
C ALA A 29 9.38 -3.30 -29.30
N CYS A 30 9.71 -3.34 -30.60
CA CYS A 30 8.73 -3.22 -31.69
C CYS A 30 7.81 -4.43 -31.94
N GLY A 31 8.10 -5.60 -31.36
CA GLY A 31 7.26 -6.80 -31.47
C GLY A 31 7.32 -7.62 -32.77
N LEU A 32 7.94 -7.10 -33.83
CA LEU A 32 8.08 -7.80 -35.12
C LEU A 32 8.66 -9.23 -34.99
N CYS A 33 9.61 -9.41 -34.08
CA CYS A 33 10.24 -10.71 -33.83
C CYS A 33 9.28 -11.74 -33.20
N ALA A 34 8.38 -11.31 -32.31
CA ALA A 34 7.37 -12.16 -31.70
C ALA A 34 6.28 -12.58 -32.69
N GLU A 35 5.84 -11.66 -33.58
CA GLU A 35 4.88 -11.98 -34.64
C GLU A 35 5.34 -13.14 -35.52
N LYS A 36 6.63 -13.17 -35.85
CA LYS A 36 7.23 -14.18 -36.76
C LYS A 36 7.69 -15.46 -36.05
N CYS A 37 7.63 -15.51 -34.72
CA CYS A 37 7.95 -16.71 -33.97
C CYS A 37 6.86 -17.78 -34.16
N PRO A 38 7.19 -18.98 -34.69
CA PRO A 38 6.20 -20.03 -34.91
C PRO A 38 5.84 -20.79 -33.62
N LYS A 39 6.74 -20.80 -32.62
CA LYS A 39 6.54 -21.52 -31.36
C LYS A 39 5.55 -20.77 -30.48
N LYS A 40 4.49 -21.47 -30.06
CA LYS A 40 3.56 -21.06 -29.01
C LYS A 40 3.97 -21.70 -27.68
N VAL A 41 3.95 -20.91 -26.61
CA VAL A 41 4.32 -21.29 -25.24
C VAL A 41 3.19 -20.86 -24.33
N THR A 42 2.91 -21.60 -23.26
CA THR A 42 1.93 -21.16 -22.26
C THR A 42 2.37 -19.83 -21.66
N ASP A 43 1.43 -18.93 -21.40
CA ASP A 43 1.72 -17.61 -20.85
C ASP A 43 1.47 -17.57 -19.32
N PRO A 44 2.53 -17.63 -18.49
CA PRO A 44 2.37 -17.66 -17.03
C PRO A 44 1.82 -16.34 -16.47
N TYR A 45 2.18 -15.20 -17.08
CA TYR A 45 1.68 -13.89 -16.68
C TYR A 45 0.15 -13.81 -16.79
N ASN A 46 -0.40 -14.36 -17.87
CA ASN A 46 -1.84 -14.50 -18.05
C ASN A 46 -2.41 -15.79 -17.43
N ALA A 47 -1.83 -16.27 -16.33
CA ALA A 47 -2.28 -17.43 -15.57
C ALA A 47 -2.54 -18.67 -16.45
N ASN A 48 -1.72 -18.88 -17.48
CA ASN A 48 -1.82 -19.96 -18.45
C ASN A 48 -3.10 -19.97 -19.32
N LEU A 49 -3.89 -18.88 -19.28
CA LEU A 49 -5.17 -18.76 -19.99
C LEU A 49 -5.01 -18.64 -21.51
N ILE A 50 -3.86 -18.13 -21.97
CA ILE A 50 -3.50 -17.98 -23.39
C ILE A 50 -2.09 -18.51 -23.68
N LYS A 51 -1.69 -18.46 -24.95
CA LYS A 51 -0.35 -18.82 -25.39
C LYS A 51 0.40 -17.56 -25.84
N ARG A 52 1.60 -17.35 -25.29
CA ARG A 52 2.60 -16.40 -25.80
C ARG A 52 3.51 -17.06 -26.84
N LYS A 53 4.51 -16.31 -27.30
CA LYS A 53 5.57 -16.78 -28.20
C LYS A 53 6.84 -17.11 -27.41
N ALA A 54 7.77 -17.85 -28.03
CA ALA A 54 9.06 -18.16 -27.39
C ALA A 54 9.94 -16.92 -27.21
N ILE A 55 9.88 -15.95 -28.13
CA ILE A 55 10.38 -14.59 -27.90
C ILE A 55 9.22 -13.72 -27.42
N TYR A 56 9.40 -13.03 -26.30
CA TYR A 56 8.29 -12.40 -25.59
C TYR A 56 8.75 -11.18 -24.78
N VAL A 57 7.78 -10.35 -24.41
CA VAL A 57 7.84 -9.41 -23.27
C VAL A 57 6.90 -9.99 -22.23
N GLU A 58 7.27 -9.93 -20.94
CA GLU A 58 6.47 -10.53 -19.87
C GLU A 58 5.05 -9.93 -19.80
N TYR A 59 4.96 -8.59 -19.87
CA TYR A 59 3.70 -7.83 -19.94
C TYR A 59 3.93 -6.42 -20.50
N ASP A 60 2.87 -5.74 -20.92
CA ASP A 60 2.94 -4.47 -21.68
C ASP A 60 3.66 -3.31 -20.97
N GLN A 61 3.69 -3.31 -19.64
CA GLN A 61 4.37 -2.30 -18.81
C GLN A 61 5.62 -2.86 -18.10
N ALA A 62 6.22 -3.91 -18.65
CA ALA A 62 7.44 -4.48 -18.10
C ALA A 62 8.56 -3.43 -18.03
N VAL A 63 9.34 -3.46 -16.93
CA VAL A 63 10.51 -2.60 -16.75
C VAL A 63 11.73 -3.49 -16.51
N PRO A 64 12.75 -3.47 -17.38
CA PRO A 64 12.79 -2.75 -18.66
C PRO A 64 11.85 -3.37 -19.70
N LEU A 65 11.29 -2.53 -20.60
CA LEU A 65 10.40 -2.99 -21.67
C LEU A 65 11.23 -3.59 -22.81
N LYS A 66 11.78 -4.79 -22.62
CA LYS A 66 12.67 -5.45 -23.58
C LYS A 66 12.25 -6.90 -23.81
N TYR A 67 12.40 -7.36 -25.05
CA TYR A 67 12.12 -8.76 -25.40
C TYR A 67 13.18 -9.70 -24.81
N ALA A 68 12.78 -10.92 -24.50
CA ALA A 68 13.66 -12.03 -24.15
C ALA A 68 13.24 -13.30 -24.90
N ILE A 69 14.16 -14.23 -25.11
CA ILE A 69 13.89 -15.54 -25.69
C ILE A 69 13.92 -16.60 -24.59
N ASP A 70 12.83 -17.36 -24.48
CA ASP A 70 12.70 -18.54 -23.64
C ASP A 70 13.60 -19.67 -24.21
N PRO A 71 14.71 -20.02 -23.54
CA PRO A 71 15.68 -20.97 -24.08
C PRO A 71 15.14 -22.40 -24.14
N ASP A 72 14.26 -22.77 -23.21
CA ASP A 72 13.75 -24.14 -23.06
C ASP A 72 12.75 -24.50 -24.16
N THR A 73 12.16 -23.49 -24.80
CA THR A 73 11.12 -23.68 -25.81
C THR A 73 11.51 -23.21 -27.21
N CYS A 74 12.51 -22.34 -27.34
CA CYS A 74 12.95 -21.79 -28.62
C CYS A 74 13.52 -22.87 -29.56
N LEU A 75 12.99 -22.95 -30.79
CA LEU A 75 13.41 -23.95 -31.78
C LEU A 75 14.84 -23.74 -32.33
N LYS A 76 15.38 -22.51 -32.24
CA LYS A 76 16.77 -22.24 -32.60
C LYS A 76 17.71 -22.74 -31.50
N LEU A 77 17.43 -22.40 -30.24
CA LEU A 77 18.28 -22.78 -29.11
C LEU A 77 18.21 -24.28 -28.78
N THR A 78 17.03 -24.91 -28.89
CA THR A 78 16.86 -26.34 -28.54
C THR A 78 17.15 -27.31 -29.67
N LYS A 79 16.96 -26.90 -30.93
CA LYS A 79 16.95 -27.81 -32.10
C LYS A 79 17.73 -27.29 -33.30
N ASP A 80 18.36 -26.13 -33.19
CA ASP A 80 19.11 -25.44 -34.25
C ASP A 80 18.39 -25.35 -35.62
N ARG A 81 17.06 -25.14 -35.59
CA ARG A 81 16.22 -25.22 -36.81
C ARG A 81 15.39 -23.98 -37.14
N CYS A 82 15.56 -22.88 -36.42
CA CYS A 82 14.83 -21.61 -36.63
C CYS A 82 15.82 -20.43 -36.80
N GLY A 83 15.33 -19.19 -36.69
CA GLY A 83 16.11 -17.95 -36.88
C GLY A 83 15.28 -16.77 -37.40
N ASN A 84 13.95 -16.91 -37.48
CA ASN A 84 13.07 -15.86 -38.01
C ASN A 84 13.18 -14.55 -37.23
N CYS A 85 13.30 -14.63 -35.91
CA CYS A 85 13.37 -13.47 -35.03
C CYS A 85 14.56 -12.56 -35.39
N GLU A 86 15.72 -13.16 -35.63
CA GLU A 86 16.95 -12.48 -36.04
C GLU A 86 16.79 -11.84 -37.43
N LYS A 87 16.27 -12.58 -38.40
CA LYS A 87 16.08 -12.10 -39.78
C LYS A 87 15.16 -10.88 -39.91
N VAL A 88 14.18 -10.74 -39.01
CA VAL A 88 13.19 -9.65 -39.07
C VAL A 88 13.48 -8.52 -38.09
N CYS A 89 14.49 -8.64 -37.24
CA CYS A 89 14.82 -7.61 -36.26
C CYS A 89 15.51 -6.42 -36.97
N PRO A 90 14.90 -5.22 -37.00
CA PRO A 90 15.44 -4.09 -37.75
C PRO A 90 16.73 -3.52 -37.14
N THR A 91 16.95 -3.72 -35.84
CA THR A 91 18.12 -3.19 -35.11
C THR A 91 19.22 -4.23 -34.90
N GLY A 92 19.02 -5.48 -35.36
CA GLY A 92 19.97 -6.56 -35.14
C GLY A 92 20.17 -6.91 -33.66
N ALA A 93 19.13 -6.76 -32.83
CA ALA A 93 19.21 -6.98 -31.39
C ALA A 93 19.22 -8.47 -30.99
N ILE A 94 18.83 -9.40 -31.87
CA ILE A 94 18.78 -10.83 -31.53
C ILE A 94 20.19 -11.44 -31.55
N ASP A 95 20.58 -12.07 -30.45
CA ASP A 95 21.88 -12.75 -30.34
C ASP A 95 21.71 -14.10 -29.63
N TYR A 96 21.69 -15.19 -30.42
CA TYR A 96 21.57 -16.55 -29.89
C TYR A 96 22.86 -17.07 -29.22
N THR A 97 23.99 -16.35 -29.34
CA THR A 97 25.28 -16.75 -28.77
C THR A 97 25.51 -16.24 -27.35
N MET A 98 24.61 -15.39 -26.85
CA MET A 98 24.64 -14.91 -25.47
C MET A 98 24.70 -16.07 -24.47
N THR A 99 25.69 -16.03 -23.58
CA THR A 99 25.83 -16.98 -22.47
C THR A 99 25.45 -16.31 -21.15
N ALA A 100 25.14 -17.14 -20.15
CA ALA A 100 25.01 -16.65 -18.78
C ALA A 100 26.30 -15.93 -18.35
N LYS A 101 26.15 -14.86 -17.57
CA LYS A 101 27.27 -14.11 -17.00
C LYS A 101 27.20 -14.19 -15.49
N GLU A 102 28.34 -14.50 -14.89
CA GLU A 102 28.49 -14.43 -13.44
C GLU A 102 29.10 -13.08 -13.09
N THR A 103 28.45 -12.36 -12.17
CA THR A 103 28.87 -11.05 -11.70
C THR A 103 28.95 -11.10 -10.18
N THR A 104 30.09 -10.72 -9.62
CA THR A 104 30.28 -10.63 -8.18
C THR A 104 30.07 -9.19 -7.71
N LEU A 105 29.24 -9.01 -6.68
CA LEU A 105 28.95 -7.73 -6.06
C LEU A 105 29.41 -7.73 -4.60
N ASN A 106 30.07 -6.66 -4.18
CA ASN A 106 30.34 -6.40 -2.77
C ASN A 106 29.22 -5.55 -2.20
N VAL A 107 28.50 -6.07 -1.20
CA VAL A 107 27.34 -5.41 -0.59
C VAL A 107 27.44 -5.46 0.93
N GLY A 108 27.02 -4.40 1.61
CA GLY A 108 27.03 -4.37 3.08
C GLY A 108 25.82 -5.06 3.72
N SER A 109 24.71 -5.20 2.99
CA SER A 109 23.48 -5.83 3.49
C SER A 109 22.63 -6.37 2.33
N VAL A 110 21.78 -7.35 2.64
CA VAL A 110 20.94 -8.04 1.65
C VAL A 110 19.48 -8.03 2.11
N VAL A 111 18.55 -7.74 1.20
CA VAL A 111 17.11 -7.80 1.45
C VAL A 111 16.48 -8.85 0.54
N LEU A 112 15.82 -9.85 1.12
CA LEU A 112 15.11 -10.91 0.41
C LEU A 112 13.65 -10.50 0.18
N ALA A 113 13.33 -10.18 -1.07
CA ALA A 113 11.99 -9.80 -1.52
C ALA A 113 11.46 -10.80 -2.58
N THR A 114 11.63 -12.10 -2.34
CA THR A 114 11.35 -13.17 -3.32
C THR A 114 9.86 -13.42 -3.58
N GLY A 115 8.98 -12.80 -2.78
CA GLY A 115 7.54 -12.88 -2.97
C GLY A 115 6.94 -14.22 -2.54
N PHE A 116 5.97 -14.71 -3.31
CA PHE A 116 5.24 -15.95 -3.05
C PHE A 116 4.96 -16.71 -4.34
N LYS A 117 4.57 -17.97 -4.18
CA LYS A 117 3.97 -18.82 -5.21
C LYS A 117 2.47 -18.98 -4.89
N PRO A 118 1.55 -18.73 -5.86
CA PRO A 118 0.14 -19.07 -5.68
C PRO A 118 -0.04 -20.58 -5.54
N PHE A 119 -0.94 -21.01 -4.65
CA PHE A 119 -1.28 -22.42 -4.49
C PHE A 119 -1.90 -23.00 -5.77
N ASP A 120 -1.49 -24.21 -6.14
CA ASP A 120 -2.07 -24.95 -7.28
C ASP A 120 -3.17 -25.92 -6.80
N PRO A 121 -4.45 -25.66 -7.10
CA PRO A 121 -5.55 -26.52 -6.67
C PRO A 121 -5.71 -27.80 -7.48
N SER A 122 -4.82 -28.08 -8.45
CA SER A 122 -4.84 -29.33 -9.22
C SER A 122 -4.73 -30.60 -8.36
N VAL A 123 -4.20 -30.47 -7.15
CA VAL A 123 -4.11 -31.55 -6.15
C VAL A 123 -5.48 -31.99 -5.60
N PHE A 124 -6.51 -31.16 -5.76
CA PHE A 124 -7.87 -31.46 -5.30
C PHE A 124 -8.73 -31.99 -6.44
N ASP A 125 -9.01 -33.29 -6.41
CA ASP A 125 -9.93 -33.94 -7.34
C ASP A 125 -11.39 -33.50 -7.14
N THR A 126 -11.77 -33.14 -5.92
CA THR A 126 -13.15 -32.76 -5.56
C THR A 126 -13.58 -31.40 -6.11
N TYR A 127 -12.65 -30.48 -6.38
CA TYR A 127 -12.95 -29.18 -6.96
C TYR A 127 -12.95 -29.18 -8.50
N GLN A 128 -12.54 -30.29 -9.13
CA GLN A 128 -12.59 -30.46 -10.59
C GLN A 128 -11.88 -29.36 -11.42
N TYR A 129 -10.95 -28.61 -10.83
CA TYR A 129 -10.23 -27.49 -11.47
C TYR A 129 -9.58 -27.88 -12.80
N THR A 130 -8.94 -29.04 -12.87
CA THR A 130 -8.25 -29.53 -14.08
C THR A 130 -9.19 -30.08 -15.16
N LYS A 131 -10.47 -30.29 -14.82
CA LYS A 131 -11.44 -30.98 -15.68
C LYS A 131 -12.48 -30.05 -16.28
N PHE A 132 -12.87 -28.98 -15.58
CA PHE A 132 -13.92 -28.07 -16.03
C PHE A 132 -13.41 -26.64 -16.19
N PRO A 133 -13.56 -26.04 -17.39
CA PRO A 133 -12.99 -24.73 -17.68
C PRO A 133 -13.60 -23.60 -16.84
N ASN A 134 -14.86 -23.76 -16.41
CA ASN A 134 -15.58 -22.77 -15.60
C ASN A 134 -15.25 -22.82 -14.10
N VAL A 135 -14.35 -23.73 -13.70
CA VAL A 135 -13.69 -23.66 -12.38
C VAL A 135 -12.34 -22.98 -12.61
N VAL A 136 -12.20 -21.76 -12.09
CA VAL A 136 -10.99 -20.94 -12.25
C VAL A 136 -10.41 -20.62 -10.88
N THR A 137 -9.13 -20.29 -10.82
CA THR A 137 -8.50 -19.69 -9.64
C THR A 137 -8.81 -18.20 -9.56
N SER A 138 -8.66 -17.61 -8.39
CA SER A 138 -8.75 -16.15 -8.21
C SER A 138 -7.74 -15.40 -9.09
N LEU A 139 -6.53 -15.92 -9.27
CA LEU A 139 -5.54 -15.29 -10.15
C LEU A 139 -5.95 -15.34 -11.64
N GLU A 140 -6.51 -16.46 -12.09
CA GLU A 140 -7.08 -16.54 -13.44
C GLU A 140 -8.25 -15.57 -13.61
N PHE A 141 -9.12 -15.46 -12.60
CA PHE A 141 -10.23 -14.51 -12.59
C PHE A 141 -9.76 -13.05 -12.66
N GLU A 142 -8.71 -12.69 -11.93
CA GLU A 142 -8.05 -11.37 -12.02
C GLU A 142 -7.52 -11.10 -13.44
N ARG A 143 -6.96 -12.11 -14.11
CA ARG A 143 -6.54 -11.97 -15.51
C ARG A 143 -7.74 -11.81 -16.45
N ILE A 144 -8.84 -12.53 -16.24
CA ILE A 144 -10.09 -12.35 -17.01
C ILE A 144 -10.62 -10.91 -16.86
N LEU A 145 -10.66 -10.38 -15.64
CA LEU A 145 -11.13 -9.01 -15.40
C LEU A 145 -10.12 -7.92 -15.79
N SER A 146 -8.88 -8.27 -16.12
CA SER A 146 -7.86 -7.29 -16.46
C SER A 146 -8.03 -6.78 -17.89
N ALA A 147 -7.94 -5.45 -18.06
CA ALA A 147 -7.90 -4.81 -19.38
C ALA A 147 -6.70 -5.26 -20.24
N SER A 148 -5.56 -5.61 -19.61
CA SER A 148 -4.39 -6.21 -20.28
C SER A 148 -4.46 -7.74 -20.37
N GLY A 149 -5.58 -8.31 -19.91
CA GLY A 149 -5.81 -9.73 -19.82
C GLY A 149 -6.31 -10.35 -21.13
N PRO A 150 -6.44 -11.68 -21.15
CA PRO A 150 -6.82 -12.42 -22.35
C PRO A 150 -8.22 -12.09 -22.87
N THR A 151 -9.13 -11.60 -22.02
CA THR A 151 -10.49 -11.21 -22.38
C THR A 151 -10.69 -9.69 -22.37
N GLN A 152 -9.60 -8.91 -22.24
CA GLN A 152 -9.61 -7.44 -22.26
C GLN A 152 -10.56 -6.79 -21.24
N GLY A 153 -10.81 -7.47 -20.11
CA GLY A 153 -11.71 -7.02 -19.05
C GLY A 153 -13.16 -7.46 -19.22
N HIS A 154 -13.50 -8.17 -20.31
CA HIS A 154 -14.82 -8.78 -20.44
C HIS A 154 -14.91 -10.05 -19.59
N LEU A 155 -15.90 -10.08 -18.69
CA LEU A 155 -16.18 -11.24 -17.84
C LEU A 155 -16.90 -12.31 -18.66
N THR A 156 -16.17 -13.33 -19.06
CA THR A 156 -16.72 -14.44 -19.85
C THR A 156 -16.44 -15.77 -19.16
N ARG A 157 -17.34 -16.73 -19.34
CA ARG A 157 -17.07 -18.13 -19.07
C ARG A 157 -15.91 -18.61 -19.96
N ARG A 158 -15.25 -19.67 -19.51
CA ARG A 158 -14.11 -20.30 -20.19
C ARG A 158 -14.53 -21.47 -21.06
N SER A 159 -15.81 -21.86 -20.96
CA SER A 159 -16.48 -22.78 -21.87
C SER A 159 -16.43 -22.29 -23.32
N LYS A 160 -16.71 -23.20 -24.26
CA LYS A 160 -16.62 -22.90 -25.70
C LYS A 160 -17.65 -21.87 -26.17
N ASP A 161 -18.72 -21.67 -25.42
CA ASP A 161 -19.77 -20.70 -25.69
C ASP A 161 -19.33 -19.25 -25.46
N GLY A 162 -18.34 -19.01 -24.58
CA GLY A 162 -17.81 -17.68 -24.27
C GLY A 162 -18.84 -16.72 -23.66
N GLU A 163 -19.96 -17.24 -23.15
CA GLU A 163 -21.04 -16.41 -22.61
C GLU A 163 -20.69 -15.83 -21.24
N GLU A 164 -21.38 -14.77 -20.84
CA GLU A 164 -21.24 -14.19 -19.51
C GLU A 164 -21.89 -15.10 -18.43
N PRO A 165 -21.23 -15.33 -17.29
CA PRO A 165 -21.83 -16.08 -16.20
C PRO A 165 -22.94 -15.25 -15.54
N LYS A 166 -24.14 -15.83 -15.37
CA LYS A 166 -25.24 -15.20 -14.62
C LYS A 166 -25.11 -15.34 -13.10
N LYS A 167 -24.28 -16.28 -12.66
CA LYS A 167 -24.13 -16.66 -11.26
C LYS A 167 -22.74 -17.23 -10.98
N ILE A 168 -22.04 -16.64 -10.01
CA ILE A 168 -20.64 -16.95 -9.66
C ILE A 168 -20.51 -17.27 -8.17
N ALA A 169 -19.75 -18.33 -7.86
CA ALA A 169 -19.37 -18.66 -6.49
C ALA A 169 -17.87 -18.49 -6.26
N TRP A 170 -17.47 -17.92 -5.12
CA TRP A 170 -16.09 -17.91 -4.63
C TRP A 170 -15.93 -18.87 -3.47
N PHE A 171 -14.95 -19.77 -3.53
CA PHE A 171 -14.64 -20.69 -2.44
C PHE A 171 -13.40 -20.23 -1.69
N GLN A 172 -13.54 -19.93 -0.40
CA GLN A 172 -12.45 -19.46 0.44
C GLN A 172 -11.55 -20.61 0.93
N CYS A 173 -10.32 -20.23 1.32
CA CYS A 173 -9.34 -21.11 1.97
C CYS A 173 -8.89 -22.29 1.10
N ILE A 174 -8.76 -22.11 -0.22
CA ILE A 174 -8.23 -23.16 -1.10
C ILE A 174 -6.71 -23.19 -0.96
N GLY A 175 -6.16 -24.28 -0.45
CA GLY A 175 -4.71 -24.39 -0.17
C GLY A 175 -4.26 -23.62 1.08
N SER A 176 -5.17 -23.35 2.01
CA SER A 176 -4.86 -22.70 3.29
C SER A 176 -5.78 -23.23 4.38
N ARG A 177 -5.30 -23.23 5.64
CA ARG A 177 -6.02 -23.83 6.77
C ARG A 177 -6.40 -25.29 6.47
N ASP A 178 -5.52 -26.02 5.78
CA ASP A 178 -5.70 -27.40 5.34
C ASP A 178 -4.42 -28.22 5.57
N ILE A 179 -4.46 -29.09 6.58
CA ILE A 179 -3.35 -29.97 6.95
C ILE A 179 -3.46 -31.37 6.36
N ASN A 180 -4.49 -31.65 5.56
CA ASN A 180 -4.76 -33.02 5.09
C ASN A 180 -4.09 -33.28 3.74
N ARG A 181 -4.30 -32.40 2.76
CA ARG A 181 -3.87 -32.64 1.37
C ARG A 181 -2.67 -31.82 0.91
N CYS A 182 -2.48 -30.63 1.46
CA CYS A 182 -1.36 -29.75 1.09
C CYS A 182 -0.48 -29.32 2.27
N ASP A 183 -0.84 -29.69 3.51
CA ASP A 183 -0.13 -29.36 4.75
C ASP A 183 0.06 -27.84 5.00
N ASN A 184 -0.78 -27.00 4.38
CA ASN A 184 -0.78 -25.55 4.60
C ASN A 184 -1.68 -25.20 5.78
N GLY A 185 -1.12 -25.34 6.99
CA GLY A 185 -1.82 -25.01 8.24
C GLY A 185 -2.08 -23.51 8.47
N HIS A 186 -1.39 -22.62 7.75
CA HIS A 186 -1.52 -21.17 7.90
C HIS A 186 -2.73 -20.60 7.17
N CYS A 187 -3.11 -19.38 7.53
CA CYS A 187 -4.04 -18.54 6.78
C CYS A 187 -3.28 -17.67 5.79
N SER A 188 -3.75 -17.58 4.54
CA SER A 188 -3.10 -16.74 3.52
C SER A 188 -3.37 -15.23 3.65
N SER A 189 -4.09 -14.79 4.69
CA SER A 189 -4.37 -13.39 5.06
C SER A 189 -5.16 -12.53 4.06
N VAL A 190 -5.05 -12.78 2.76
CA VAL A 190 -5.56 -11.90 1.69
C VAL A 190 -6.80 -12.44 0.98
N CYS A 191 -7.07 -13.75 1.09
CA CYS A 191 -8.07 -14.43 0.26
C CYS A 191 -9.51 -13.95 0.45
N CYS A 192 -9.88 -13.65 1.70
CA CYS A 192 -11.17 -13.05 1.99
C CYS A 192 -11.34 -11.71 1.26
N MET A 193 -10.31 -10.86 1.26
CA MET A 193 -10.40 -9.51 0.71
C MET A 193 -10.38 -9.48 -0.81
N TYR A 194 -9.49 -10.24 -1.47
CA TYR A 194 -9.51 -10.25 -2.93
C TYR A 194 -10.80 -10.87 -3.47
N ALA A 195 -11.41 -11.84 -2.78
CA ALA A 195 -12.68 -12.41 -3.22
C ALA A 195 -13.85 -11.44 -3.09
N ILE A 196 -13.91 -10.65 -2.01
CA ILE A 196 -14.89 -9.55 -1.89
C ILE A 196 -14.66 -8.54 -3.02
N LYS A 197 -13.40 -8.15 -3.26
CA LYS A 197 -13.03 -7.23 -4.35
C LYS A 197 -13.43 -7.77 -5.71
N GLU A 198 -13.12 -9.03 -6.00
CA GLU A 198 -13.47 -9.72 -7.26
C GLU A 198 -14.98 -9.78 -7.46
N ALA A 199 -15.77 -10.12 -6.44
CA ALA A 199 -17.23 -10.17 -6.51
C ALA A 199 -17.83 -8.77 -6.77
N VAL A 200 -17.29 -7.75 -6.10
CA VAL A 200 -17.63 -6.34 -6.34
C VAL A 200 -17.31 -5.94 -7.78
N MET A 201 -16.10 -6.23 -8.25
CA MET A 201 -15.67 -5.90 -9.62
C MET A 201 -16.49 -6.67 -10.66
N ALA A 202 -16.86 -7.93 -10.41
CA ALA A 202 -17.70 -8.71 -11.32
C ALA A 202 -19.07 -8.03 -11.55
N LYS A 203 -19.70 -7.53 -10.48
CA LYS A 203 -20.94 -6.74 -10.59
C LYS A 203 -20.73 -5.40 -11.31
N GLU A 204 -19.58 -4.76 -11.14
CA GLU A 204 -19.25 -3.52 -11.89
C GLU A 204 -19.11 -3.75 -13.39
N HIS A 205 -18.68 -4.95 -13.82
CA HIS A 205 -18.53 -5.29 -15.23
C HIS A 205 -19.83 -5.81 -15.87
N ASN A 206 -20.69 -6.53 -15.11
CA ASN A 206 -21.85 -7.25 -15.66
C ASN A 206 -23.19 -6.85 -15.04
N GLY A 207 -23.22 -5.76 -14.27
CA GLY A 207 -24.43 -5.23 -13.65
C GLY A 207 -24.81 -5.89 -12.33
N ASP A 208 -25.74 -5.25 -11.62
CA ASP A 208 -26.14 -5.67 -10.27
C ASP A 208 -26.99 -6.95 -10.25
N ASP A 209 -27.56 -7.38 -11.39
CA ASP A 209 -28.33 -8.62 -11.53
C ASP A 209 -27.46 -9.90 -11.44
N LEU A 210 -26.13 -9.77 -11.50
CA LEU A 210 -25.20 -10.88 -11.32
C LEU A 210 -25.28 -11.46 -9.89
N ASP A 211 -25.68 -12.73 -9.75
CA ASP A 211 -25.73 -13.42 -8.46
C ASP A 211 -24.32 -13.85 -8.04
N CYS A 212 -23.79 -13.21 -6.98
CA CYS A 212 -22.48 -13.49 -6.43
C CYS A 212 -22.61 -14.12 -5.04
N ALA A 213 -21.96 -15.27 -4.82
CA ALA A 213 -21.92 -15.93 -3.53
C ALA A 213 -20.49 -16.26 -3.08
N ILE A 214 -20.11 -15.84 -1.87
CA ILE A 214 -18.81 -16.13 -1.28
C ILE A 214 -19.00 -17.18 -0.17
N PHE A 215 -18.42 -18.36 -0.36
CA PHE A 215 -18.47 -19.49 0.55
C PHE A 215 -17.25 -19.51 1.47
N PHE A 216 -17.47 -19.38 2.79
CA PHE A 216 -16.39 -19.15 3.74
C PHE A 216 -16.54 -19.90 5.08
N MET A 217 -15.46 -19.95 5.86
CA MET A 217 -15.46 -20.45 7.25
C MET A 217 -15.52 -19.28 8.25
N ASP A 218 -14.53 -18.39 8.19
CA ASP A 218 -14.41 -17.15 8.95
C ASP A 218 -14.09 -16.02 7.98
N MET A 219 -14.77 -14.87 8.10
CA MET A 219 -14.46 -13.72 7.27
C MET A 219 -13.36 -12.87 7.93
N ARG A 220 -12.16 -12.88 7.33
CA ARG A 220 -10.96 -12.23 7.88
C ARG A 220 -10.63 -10.95 7.13
N THR A 221 -11.12 -9.84 7.69
CA THR A 221 -10.95 -8.46 7.17
C THR A 221 -10.24 -7.58 8.22
N PRO A 222 -8.97 -7.86 8.55
CA PRO A 222 -8.27 -7.19 9.67
C PRO A 222 -7.69 -5.81 9.33
N GLY A 223 -7.53 -5.49 8.04
CA GLY A 223 -6.94 -4.22 7.59
C GLY A 223 -7.83 -3.00 7.85
N LYS A 224 -7.22 -1.82 7.77
CA LYS A 224 -7.93 -0.54 7.89
C LYS A 224 -9.00 -0.44 6.80
N ASP A 225 -10.21 -0.05 7.19
CA ASP A 225 -11.40 0.06 6.34
C ASP A 225 -11.88 -1.25 5.67
N PHE A 226 -11.25 -2.40 5.95
CA PHE A 226 -11.61 -3.68 5.33
C PHE A 226 -12.97 -4.21 5.82
N GLU A 227 -13.29 -4.00 7.10
CA GLU A 227 -14.60 -4.38 7.65
C GLU A 227 -15.72 -3.57 7.00
N GLU A 228 -15.53 -2.25 6.87
CA GLU A 228 -16.51 -1.39 6.21
C GLU A 228 -16.71 -1.79 4.75
N TYR A 229 -15.62 -2.13 4.04
CA TYR A 229 -15.70 -2.62 2.67
C TYR A 229 -16.49 -3.94 2.59
N TYR A 230 -16.28 -4.86 3.52
CA TYR A 230 -17.05 -6.08 3.64
C TYR A 230 -18.55 -5.80 3.89
N GLU A 231 -18.90 -4.94 4.83
CA GLU A 231 -20.30 -4.59 5.11
C GLU A 231 -20.96 -3.92 3.90
N LYS A 232 -20.32 -2.91 3.29
CA LYS A 232 -20.82 -2.23 2.07
C LYS A 232 -21.01 -3.19 0.89
N SER A 233 -20.21 -4.25 0.80
CA SER A 233 -20.36 -5.24 -0.27
C SER A 233 -21.66 -6.06 -0.15
N LYS A 234 -22.20 -6.23 1.06
CA LYS A 234 -23.48 -6.90 1.28
C LYS A 234 -24.64 -6.09 0.72
N ASP A 235 -24.58 -4.77 0.86
CA ASP A 235 -25.60 -3.84 0.34
C ASP A 235 -25.70 -3.89 -1.19
N ARG A 236 -24.63 -4.37 -1.87
CA ARG A 236 -24.61 -4.65 -3.33
C ARG A 236 -25.20 -6.01 -3.71
N GLY A 237 -25.80 -6.73 -2.76
CA GLY A 237 -26.41 -8.04 -2.98
C GLY A 237 -25.43 -9.20 -3.08
N ILE A 238 -24.16 -9.03 -2.65
CA ILE A 238 -23.21 -10.14 -2.56
C ILE A 238 -23.58 -11.01 -1.36
N ARG A 239 -23.80 -12.31 -1.60
CA ARG A 239 -24.18 -13.26 -0.58
C ARG A 239 -22.95 -13.84 0.11
N PHE A 240 -22.95 -13.86 1.43
CA PHE A 240 -21.90 -14.49 2.23
C PHE A 240 -22.45 -15.75 2.87
N VAL A 241 -22.02 -16.91 2.37
CA VAL A 241 -22.52 -18.21 2.80
C VAL A 241 -21.47 -18.89 3.66
N ARG A 242 -21.73 -19.01 4.96
CA ARG A 242 -20.79 -19.67 5.88
C ARG A 242 -20.85 -21.19 5.74
N SER A 243 -20.16 -21.71 4.74
CA SER A 243 -20.07 -23.14 4.45
C SER A 243 -18.75 -23.42 3.73
N ARG A 244 -17.99 -24.42 4.19
CA ARG A 244 -16.83 -24.92 3.44
C ARG A 244 -17.32 -25.96 2.43
N VAL A 245 -17.36 -25.59 1.17
CA VAL A 245 -17.76 -26.50 0.09
C VAL A 245 -16.69 -27.56 -0.12
N HIS A 246 -17.13 -28.82 -0.19
CA HIS A 246 -16.25 -29.97 -0.37
C HIS A 246 -16.12 -30.41 -1.84
N THR A 247 -17.22 -30.46 -2.59
CA THR A 247 -17.27 -31.01 -3.95
C THR A 247 -17.97 -30.07 -4.92
N ILE A 248 -17.46 -30.01 -6.14
CA ILE A 248 -18.12 -29.42 -7.31
C ILE A 248 -18.60 -30.56 -8.21
N ASN A 249 -19.91 -30.60 -8.48
CA ASN A 249 -20.50 -31.59 -9.37
C ASN A 249 -20.80 -30.92 -10.72
N PRO A 250 -20.16 -31.34 -11.83
CA PRO A 250 -20.53 -30.84 -13.15
C PRO A 250 -21.91 -31.37 -13.55
N ILE A 251 -22.70 -30.55 -14.24
CA ILE A 251 -23.98 -30.99 -14.81
C ILE A 251 -23.71 -31.59 -16.20
N PRO A 252 -24.14 -32.83 -16.48
CA PRO A 252 -23.95 -33.43 -17.80
C PRO A 252 -24.56 -32.59 -18.92
N GLU A 253 -23.91 -32.54 -20.07
CA GLU A 253 -24.37 -31.85 -21.29
C GLU A 253 -24.47 -30.32 -21.18
N THR A 254 -24.10 -29.74 -20.04
CA THR A 254 -23.95 -28.29 -19.84
C THR A 254 -22.53 -27.97 -19.35
N ASP A 255 -22.20 -26.68 -19.34
CA ASP A 255 -20.97 -26.16 -18.74
C ASP A 255 -21.21 -25.57 -17.32
N ASP A 256 -22.34 -25.92 -16.71
CA ASP A 256 -22.75 -25.45 -15.38
C ASP A 256 -22.26 -26.38 -14.25
N LEU A 257 -22.16 -25.80 -13.06
CA LEU A 257 -21.54 -26.41 -11.89
C LEU A 257 -22.54 -26.46 -10.73
N GLU A 258 -22.95 -27.65 -10.32
CA GLU A 258 -23.79 -27.89 -9.15
C GLU A 258 -22.94 -27.93 -7.87
N VAL A 259 -23.40 -27.20 -6.86
CA VAL A 259 -22.76 -27.10 -5.54
C VAL A 259 -23.78 -27.46 -4.48
N ARG A 260 -23.48 -28.50 -3.69
CA ARG A 260 -24.25 -28.90 -2.50
C ARG A 260 -23.53 -28.43 -1.24
N TYR A 261 -24.24 -27.70 -0.38
CA TYR A 261 -23.69 -27.12 0.83
C TYR A 261 -24.72 -27.10 1.97
N VAL A 262 -24.26 -26.79 3.18
CA VAL A 262 -25.09 -26.71 4.39
C VAL A 262 -25.12 -25.27 4.88
N THR A 263 -26.32 -24.73 5.10
CA THR A 263 -26.52 -23.41 5.70
C THR A 263 -26.34 -23.45 7.22
N GLU A 264 -26.27 -22.28 7.87
CA GLU A 264 -26.05 -22.21 9.33
C GLU A 264 -27.19 -22.85 10.15
N ASP A 265 -28.42 -22.81 9.63
CA ASP A 265 -29.58 -23.56 10.15
C ASP A 265 -29.58 -25.05 9.73
N GLY A 266 -28.46 -25.58 9.24
CA GLY A 266 -28.26 -27.01 8.95
C GLY A 266 -29.08 -27.52 7.77
N THR A 267 -29.77 -26.64 7.06
CA THR A 267 -30.51 -27.01 5.86
C THR A 267 -29.51 -27.33 4.73
N ILE A 268 -29.71 -28.45 4.05
CA ILE A 268 -28.92 -28.81 2.89
C ILE A 268 -29.51 -28.07 1.69
N LYS A 269 -28.68 -27.30 0.99
CA LYS A 269 -29.03 -26.62 -0.25
C LYS A 269 -28.17 -27.12 -1.40
N THR A 270 -28.77 -27.09 -2.59
CA THR A 270 -28.09 -27.33 -3.86
C THR A 270 -28.35 -26.14 -4.76
N GLU A 271 -27.29 -25.54 -5.29
CA GLU A 271 -27.36 -24.42 -6.22
C GLU A 271 -26.49 -24.69 -7.44
N VAL A 272 -26.88 -24.12 -8.59
CA VAL A 272 -26.13 -24.21 -9.85
C VAL A 272 -25.46 -22.88 -10.13
N PHE A 273 -24.19 -22.92 -10.53
CA PHE A 273 -23.35 -21.77 -10.84
C PHE A 273 -22.79 -21.89 -12.25
N GLY A 274 -22.72 -20.77 -12.97
CA GLY A 274 -22.10 -20.73 -14.30
C GLY A 274 -20.57 -20.61 -14.24
N MET A 275 -20.03 -20.21 -13.10
CA MET A 275 -18.59 -20.13 -12.83
C MET A 275 -18.31 -20.30 -11.34
N ILE A 276 -17.20 -20.96 -11.01
CA ILE A 276 -16.67 -21.06 -9.65
C ILE A 276 -15.23 -20.54 -9.62
N VAL A 277 -14.96 -19.64 -8.69
CA VAL A 277 -13.65 -19.05 -8.43
C VAL A 277 -13.06 -19.65 -7.15
N LEU A 278 -11.95 -20.37 -7.28
CA LEU A 278 -11.17 -20.91 -6.18
C LEU A 278 -10.25 -19.83 -5.62
N SER A 279 -10.54 -19.34 -4.42
CA SER A 279 -9.69 -18.35 -3.75
C SER A 279 -8.45 -19.06 -3.19
N ILE A 280 -7.40 -19.11 -4.02
CA ILE A 280 -6.14 -19.83 -3.75
C ILE A 280 -5.19 -19.12 -2.78
N GLY A 281 -4.56 -19.90 -1.90
CA GLY A 281 -3.61 -19.41 -0.91
C GLY A 281 -2.23 -19.01 -1.47
N LEU A 282 -1.38 -18.51 -0.58
CA LEU A 282 0.01 -18.15 -0.85
C LEU A 282 0.97 -19.13 -0.15
N GLU A 283 2.00 -19.54 -0.88
CA GLU A 283 3.06 -20.45 -0.44
C GLU A 283 4.44 -19.84 -0.70
N ALA A 284 5.46 -20.29 0.04
CA ALA A 284 6.85 -20.04 -0.34
C ALA A 284 7.21 -20.88 -1.57
N ALA A 285 7.87 -20.28 -2.56
CA ALA A 285 8.35 -21.03 -3.73
C ALA A 285 9.46 -22.02 -3.32
N PRO A 286 9.53 -23.23 -3.90
CA PRO A 286 10.59 -24.20 -3.60
C PRO A 286 12.00 -23.62 -3.77
N GLU A 287 12.20 -22.81 -4.81
CA GLU A 287 13.47 -22.13 -5.09
C GLU A 287 13.84 -21.13 -4.00
N THR A 288 12.85 -20.48 -3.38
CA THR A 288 13.04 -19.58 -2.25
C THR A 288 13.41 -20.35 -0.98
N VAL A 289 12.80 -21.51 -0.74
CA VAL A 289 13.15 -22.39 0.38
C VAL A 289 14.57 -22.92 0.24
N GLU A 290 14.97 -23.33 -0.97
CA GLU A 290 16.34 -23.71 -1.27
C GLU A 290 17.33 -22.55 -1.09
N LEU A 291 16.95 -21.34 -1.51
CA LEU A 291 17.74 -20.14 -1.31
C LEU A 291 17.96 -19.87 0.18
N ALA A 292 16.90 -19.89 1.00
CA ALA A 292 17.00 -19.68 2.43
C ALA A 292 17.94 -20.69 3.10
N LYS A 293 17.87 -21.97 2.72
CA LYS A 293 18.79 -23.02 3.20
C LYS A 293 20.23 -22.75 2.80
N LYS A 294 20.48 -22.30 1.57
CA LYS A 294 21.84 -21.89 1.13
C LYS A 294 22.36 -20.69 1.89
N LEU A 295 21.46 -19.79 2.29
CA LEU A 295 21.78 -18.58 3.05
C LEU A 295 21.94 -18.81 4.55
N ASP A 296 21.66 -20.02 5.04
CA ASP A 296 21.59 -20.34 6.47
C ASP A 296 20.56 -19.49 7.21
N ILE A 297 19.38 -19.33 6.61
CA ILE A 297 18.25 -18.60 7.16
C ILE A 297 17.22 -19.60 7.69
N GLU A 298 16.83 -19.41 8.95
CA GLU A 298 15.78 -20.19 9.60
C GLU A 298 14.43 -19.93 8.93
N LEU A 299 13.65 -21.00 8.76
CA LEU A 299 12.30 -20.95 8.22
C LEU A 299 11.29 -21.37 9.29
N THR A 300 10.10 -20.77 9.24
CA THR A 300 8.95 -21.19 10.04
C THR A 300 8.43 -22.57 9.58
N PRO A 301 7.58 -23.26 10.37
CA PRO A 301 6.97 -24.51 9.94
C PRO A 301 6.19 -24.41 8.62
N SER A 302 5.71 -23.20 8.27
CA SER A 302 5.05 -22.91 6.99
C SER A 302 6.01 -22.51 5.85
N ASN A 303 7.32 -22.69 6.03
CA ASN A 303 8.40 -22.36 5.07
C ASN A 303 8.57 -20.86 4.73
N PHE A 304 8.07 -19.96 5.57
CA PHE A 304 8.36 -18.52 5.47
C PHE A 304 9.64 -18.17 6.25
N ALA A 305 10.25 -17.03 5.98
CA ALA A 305 11.42 -16.59 6.75
C ALA A 305 11.04 -16.38 8.23
N ALA A 306 11.78 -17.02 9.15
CA ALA A 306 11.56 -16.84 10.57
C ALA A 306 12.05 -15.46 11.02
N THR A 307 11.18 -14.71 11.70
CA THR A 307 11.48 -13.39 12.29
C THR A 307 10.89 -13.28 13.69
N SER A 308 11.25 -12.23 14.44
CA SER A 308 10.78 -11.99 15.82
C SER A 308 9.82 -10.80 15.86
N ALA A 309 8.96 -10.71 16.89
CA ALA A 309 8.01 -9.60 16.98
C ALA A 309 8.71 -8.25 17.17
N PHE A 310 9.88 -8.23 17.82
CA PHE A 310 10.68 -7.02 18.01
C PHE A 310 11.65 -6.73 16.85
N ASN A 311 11.85 -7.71 15.95
CA ASN A 311 12.68 -7.57 14.74
C ASN A 311 11.97 -8.22 13.53
N PRO A 312 10.84 -7.65 13.07
CA PRO A 312 9.90 -8.32 12.17
C PRO A 312 10.45 -8.56 10.75
N VAL A 313 11.53 -7.88 10.37
CA VAL A 313 12.18 -7.96 9.04
C VAL A 313 13.60 -8.52 9.08
N ALA A 314 14.15 -8.81 10.27
CA ALA A 314 15.48 -9.39 10.40
C ALA A 314 15.39 -10.92 10.35
N THR A 315 16.27 -11.54 9.58
CA THR A 315 16.38 -13.01 9.53
C THR A 315 17.30 -13.52 10.65
N SER A 316 17.43 -14.84 10.80
CA SER A 316 18.39 -15.46 11.72
C SER A 316 19.86 -15.15 11.40
N ARG A 317 20.16 -14.69 10.17
CA ARG A 317 21.50 -14.29 9.75
C ARG A 317 21.63 -12.78 9.72
N GLU A 318 22.52 -12.25 10.56
CA GLU A 318 22.78 -10.81 10.66
C GLU A 318 23.19 -10.21 9.30
N GLY A 319 22.72 -8.99 9.01
CA GLY A 319 22.94 -8.32 7.73
C GLY A 319 22.06 -8.82 6.57
N ILE A 320 21.25 -9.86 6.79
CA ILE A 320 20.23 -10.32 5.83
C ILE A 320 18.82 -10.08 6.40
N TYR A 321 18.01 -9.39 5.61
CA TYR A 321 16.65 -8.97 5.95
C TYR A 321 15.65 -9.58 4.97
N VAL A 322 14.37 -9.59 5.34
CA VAL A 322 13.28 -10.11 4.52
C VAL A 322 12.12 -9.13 4.48
N CYS A 323 11.40 -9.08 3.36
CA CYS A 323 10.18 -8.29 3.24
C CYS A 323 9.13 -8.94 2.33
N GLY A 324 7.88 -8.46 2.45
CA GLY A 324 6.78 -8.89 1.60
C GLY A 324 6.36 -10.33 1.89
N ALA A 325 5.82 -11.00 0.87
CA ALA A 325 5.15 -12.28 1.06
C ALA A 325 6.08 -13.46 1.44
N PHE A 326 7.40 -13.30 1.37
CA PHE A 326 8.34 -14.32 1.85
C PHE A 326 8.47 -14.32 3.39
N GLN A 327 8.28 -13.17 4.05
CA GLN A 327 8.17 -13.14 5.51
C GLN A 327 6.88 -13.82 6.01
N GLY A 328 5.84 -13.86 5.16
CA GLY A 328 4.55 -14.47 5.46
C GLY A 328 3.43 -13.89 4.60
N PRO A 329 2.27 -14.56 4.48
CA PRO A 329 1.16 -14.10 3.65
C PRO A 329 0.59 -12.76 4.13
N LYS A 330 0.61 -11.75 3.25
CA LYS A 330 0.19 -10.37 3.55
C LYS A 330 -0.23 -9.63 2.30
N ASP A 331 -0.88 -8.50 2.50
CA ASP A 331 -1.36 -7.65 1.41
C ASP A 331 -0.29 -6.65 0.92
N ILE A 332 -0.67 -5.81 -0.06
CA ILE A 332 0.22 -4.82 -0.66
C ILE A 332 0.66 -3.75 0.37
N PRO A 333 -0.25 -3.07 1.10
CA PRO A 333 0.14 -2.11 2.14
C PRO A 333 1.19 -2.66 3.12
N GLU A 334 0.96 -3.87 3.64
CA GLU A 334 1.88 -4.51 4.59
C GLU A 334 3.21 -4.87 3.93
N SER A 335 3.19 -5.33 2.68
CA SER A 335 4.42 -5.60 1.93
C SER A 335 5.26 -4.34 1.70
N ILE A 336 4.63 -3.19 1.44
CA ILE A 336 5.31 -1.90 1.29
C ILE A 336 5.89 -1.41 2.63
N VAL A 337 5.17 -1.62 3.73
CA VAL A 337 5.68 -1.36 5.09
C VAL A 337 6.92 -2.21 5.35
N ASP A 338 6.85 -3.52 5.14
CA ASP A 338 7.99 -4.43 5.33
C ASP A 338 9.19 -4.04 4.46
N ALA A 339 8.95 -3.68 3.19
CA ALA A 339 10.03 -3.28 2.29
C ALA A 339 10.74 -2.01 2.80
N SER A 340 9.96 -1.03 3.27
CA SER A 340 10.50 0.20 3.85
C SER A 340 11.22 -0.08 5.17
N ALA A 341 10.68 -0.98 6.00
CA ALA A 341 11.29 -1.41 7.26
C ALA A 341 12.60 -2.18 7.06
N ALA A 342 12.65 -3.10 6.09
CA ALA A 342 13.85 -3.82 5.70
C ALA A 342 14.91 -2.88 5.11
N ALA A 343 14.49 -1.86 4.34
CA ALA A 343 15.38 -0.81 3.87
C ALA A 343 15.96 0.03 5.03
N ALA A 344 15.16 0.37 6.04
CA ALA A 344 15.68 1.03 7.25
C ALA A 344 16.66 0.11 8.01
N ALA A 345 16.31 -1.15 8.23
CA ALA A 345 17.18 -2.10 8.95
C ALA A 345 18.51 -2.34 8.20
N ALA A 346 18.48 -2.46 6.87
CA ALA A 346 19.68 -2.52 6.04
C ALA A 346 20.45 -1.19 5.99
N GLY A 347 19.74 -0.06 6.13
CA GLY A 347 20.35 1.26 6.22
C GLY A 347 21.06 1.51 7.55
N GLU A 348 20.54 0.97 8.66
CA GLU A 348 21.16 1.00 9.99
C GLU A 348 22.54 0.32 9.98
N SER A 349 22.66 -0.87 9.37
CA SER A 349 23.91 -1.65 9.33
C SER A 349 25.01 -1.02 8.45
N ILE A 350 24.64 -0.20 7.46
CA ILE A 350 25.58 0.42 6.51
C ILE A 350 25.63 1.95 6.63
N ALA A 351 25.08 2.52 7.71
CA ALA A 351 24.97 3.97 7.88
C ALA A 351 26.32 4.69 7.78
N SER A 352 27.39 4.07 8.28
CA SER A 352 28.77 4.60 8.22
C SER A 352 29.33 4.72 6.80
N ALA A 353 28.79 3.96 5.84
CA ALA A 353 29.19 3.97 4.44
C ALA A 353 28.25 4.83 3.56
N ARG A 354 27.31 5.57 4.15
CA ARG A 354 26.39 6.44 3.40
C ARG A 354 27.19 7.40 2.51
N ASN A 355 26.73 7.56 1.26
CA ASN A 355 27.34 8.40 0.22
C ASN A 355 28.71 7.97 -0.32
N THR A 356 29.31 6.87 0.16
CA THR A 356 30.64 6.42 -0.31
C THR A 356 30.67 5.90 -1.75
N VAL A 357 29.53 5.44 -2.27
CA VAL A 357 29.37 4.89 -3.64
C VAL A 357 28.29 5.60 -4.45
N THR A 358 27.81 6.76 -3.98
CA THR A 358 26.81 7.56 -4.70
C THR A 358 27.43 8.13 -5.97
N LYS A 359 26.71 8.02 -7.09
CA LYS A 359 27.07 8.68 -8.35
C LYS A 359 26.26 9.95 -8.50
N GLU A 360 26.92 11.07 -8.80
CA GLU A 360 26.21 12.28 -9.20
C GLU A 360 25.59 12.06 -10.59
N ALA A 361 24.31 12.40 -10.73
CA ALA A 361 23.66 12.40 -12.04
C ALA A 361 24.25 13.53 -12.89
N GLU A 362 24.53 13.25 -14.16
CA GLU A 362 24.99 14.27 -15.09
C GLU A 362 23.87 15.30 -15.30
N THR A 363 24.11 16.55 -14.88
CA THR A 363 23.12 17.62 -15.03
C THR A 363 23.14 18.12 -16.46
N VAL A 364 22.01 17.98 -17.15
CA VAL A 364 21.82 18.59 -18.48
C VAL A 364 21.55 20.09 -18.27
N PRO A 365 22.40 20.99 -18.82
CA PRO A 365 22.16 22.42 -18.71
C PRO A 365 20.80 22.79 -19.30
N GLN A 366 20.01 23.58 -18.55
CA GLN A 366 18.71 24.05 -19.03
C GLN A 366 18.91 25.16 -20.06
N LEU A 367 18.20 25.05 -21.18
CA LEU A 367 18.11 26.10 -22.19
C LEU A 367 17.21 27.21 -21.69
N ASP A 368 17.70 28.45 -21.74
CA ASP A 368 16.84 29.62 -21.54
C ASP A 368 16.04 29.88 -22.82
N VAL A 369 14.74 29.62 -22.74
CA VAL A 369 13.77 29.83 -23.83
C VAL A 369 12.87 31.03 -23.55
N GLY A 370 13.28 31.90 -22.63
CA GLY A 370 12.61 33.16 -22.31
C GLY A 370 12.55 34.08 -23.53
N GLY A 371 11.35 34.55 -23.87
CA GLY A 371 11.14 35.46 -25.02
C GLY A 371 11.15 34.79 -26.39
N GLU A 372 11.39 33.49 -26.50
CA GLU A 372 11.26 32.75 -27.76
C GLU A 372 9.80 32.53 -28.18
N ARG A 373 9.55 32.34 -29.48
CA ARG A 373 8.24 31.88 -29.99
C ARG A 373 7.95 30.47 -29.44
N PRO A 374 6.75 30.20 -28.92
CA PRO A 374 6.37 28.85 -28.50
C PRO A 374 6.45 27.85 -29.66
N LYS A 375 7.05 26.69 -29.38
CA LYS A 375 7.15 25.51 -30.23
C LYS A 375 6.72 24.31 -29.41
N ILE A 376 5.45 23.93 -29.57
CA ILE A 376 4.76 22.99 -28.69
C ILE A 376 4.80 21.59 -29.32
N GLY A 377 5.23 20.60 -28.54
CA GLY A 377 5.02 19.18 -28.85
C GLY A 377 3.81 18.64 -28.09
N VAL A 378 2.87 18.02 -28.79
CA VAL A 378 1.68 17.39 -28.18
C VAL A 378 1.80 15.86 -28.28
N PHE A 379 1.76 15.17 -27.16
CA PHE A 379 1.83 13.71 -27.10
C PHE A 379 0.52 13.15 -26.55
N VAL A 380 -0.28 12.52 -27.41
CA VAL A 380 -1.57 11.92 -27.05
C VAL A 380 -1.36 10.46 -26.66
N CYS A 381 -1.87 10.04 -25.51
CA CYS A 381 -1.71 8.68 -25.00
C CYS A 381 -2.98 7.83 -25.23
N SER A 382 -2.82 6.62 -25.77
CA SER A 382 -3.91 5.64 -25.89
C SER A 382 -4.23 4.94 -24.57
N CYS A 383 -3.23 4.77 -23.69
CA CYS A 383 -3.33 4.06 -22.41
C CYS A 383 -3.97 2.66 -22.55
N GLY A 384 -3.61 1.92 -23.60
CA GLY A 384 -4.29 0.69 -23.99
C GLY A 384 -5.72 0.99 -24.44
N THR A 385 -6.71 0.34 -23.82
CA THR A 385 -8.15 0.63 -24.04
C THR A 385 -8.71 1.68 -23.08
N ASN A 386 -7.94 2.16 -22.11
CA ASN A 386 -8.47 3.08 -21.10
C ASN A 386 -8.85 4.45 -21.67
N ILE A 387 -8.09 4.95 -22.66
CA ILE A 387 -8.42 6.19 -23.38
C ILE A 387 -8.95 5.81 -24.76
N ALA A 388 -8.17 5.05 -25.54
CA ALA A 388 -8.52 4.70 -26.91
C ALA A 388 -9.76 3.79 -27.05
N GLY A 389 -10.27 3.20 -25.96
CA GLY A 389 -11.54 2.46 -25.96
C GLY A 389 -12.78 3.36 -25.94
N THR A 390 -12.62 4.67 -25.72
CA THR A 390 -13.74 5.64 -25.66
C THR A 390 -13.45 6.89 -26.48
N VAL A 391 -12.24 7.42 -26.42
CA VAL A 391 -11.80 8.61 -27.15
C VAL A 391 -11.09 8.18 -28.44
N ASP A 392 -11.47 8.77 -29.58
CA ASP A 392 -10.74 8.60 -30.83
C ASP A 392 -9.43 9.39 -30.79
N VAL A 393 -8.38 8.73 -30.31
CA VAL A 393 -7.05 9.31 -30.14
C VAL A 393 -6.39 9.73 -31.46
N GLU A 394 -6.76 9.11 -32.59
CA GLU A 394 -6.26 9.51 -33.90
C GLU A 394 -6.88 10.83 -34.35
N ALA A 395 -8.20 10.96 -34.22
CA ALA A 395 -8.90 12.22 -34.51
C ALA A 395 -8.43 13.36 -33.60
N VAL A 396 -8.19 13.08 -32.31
CA VAL A 396 -7.63 14.05 -31.36
C VAL A 396 -6.21 14.47 -31.75
N SER A 397 -5.36 13.52 -32.17
CA SER A 397 -3.99 13.79 -32.61
C SER A 397 -3.97 14.64 -33.90
N GLU A 398 -4.85 14.34 -34.85
CA GLU A 398 -4.95 15.14 -36.08
C GLU A 398 -5.44 16.55 -35.81
N TYR A 399 -6.45 16.71 -34.93
CA TYR A 399 -6.92 18.01 -34.50
C TYR A 399 -5.80 18.84 -33.84
N ALA A 400 -5.00 18.23 -32.95
CA ALA A 400 -3.93 18.92 -32.25
C ALA A 400 -2.90 19.57 -33.20
N LYS A 401 -2.66 19.00 -34.40
CA LYS A 401 -1.77 19.58 -35.41
C LYS A 401 -2.26 20.92 -35.96
N SER A 402 -3.57 21.17 -35.90
CA SER A 402 -4.17 22.43 -36.40
C SER A 402 -4.03 23.59 -35.42
N LEU A 403 -3.63 23.33 -34.17
CA LEU A 403 -3.59 24.32 -33.12
C LEU A 403 -2.38 25.27 -33.24
N PRO A 404 -2.50 26.54 -32.83
CA PRO A 404 -1.40 27.49 -32.86
C PRO A 404 -0.16 27.01 -32.11
N TYR A 405 1.01 27.27 -32.66
CA TYR A 405 2.33 26.94 -32.09
C TYR A 405 2.65 25.45 -31.94
N VAL A 406 1.75 24.54 -32.34
CA VAL A 406 2.03 23.10 -32.34
C VAL A 406 2.91 22.75 -33.54
N GLU A 407 4.13 22.29 -33.26
CA GLU A 407 5.14 21.94 -34.27
C GLU A 407 5.27 20.41 -34.44
N PHE A 408 4.83 19.65 -33.44
CA PHE A 408 4.89 18.18 -33.46
C PHE A 408 3.73 17.56 -32.69
N VAL A 409 3.18 16.47 -33.25
CA VAL A 409 2.18 15.63 -32.57
C VAL A 409 2.54 14.16 -32.73
N ALA A 410 2.46 13.39 -31.64
CA ALA A 410 2.56 11.94 -31.67
C ALA A 410 1.46 11.27 -30.85
N ASN A 411 0.98 10.13 -31.35
CA ASN A 411 0.13 9.21 -30.61
C ASN A 411 1.00 8.07 -30.06
N ASN A 412 1.02 7.91 -28.74
CA ASN A 412 1.79 6.89 -28.04
C ASN A 412 0.84 5.90 -27.35
N LEU A 413 1.16 4.59 -27.42
CA LEU A 413 0.35 3.60 -26.71
C LEU A 413 0.38 3.81 -25.19
N PHE A 414 1.56 4.06 -24.63
CA PHE A 414 1.78 4.36 -23.22
C PHE A 414 2.84 5.46 -23.07
N SER A 415 2.42 6.73 -22.97
CA SER A 415 3.37 7.85 -22.83
C SER A 415 4.27 7.77 -21.60
N CYS A 416 3.84 7.08 -20.53
CA CYS A 416 4.61 6.93 -19.29
C CYS A 416 5.68 5.83 -19.34
N SER A 417 5.76 5.01 -20.39
CA SER A 417 6.81 3.98 -20.46
C SER A 417 8.18 4.62 -20.67
N GLN A 418 9.23 4.03 -20.09
CA GLN A 418 10.61 4.57 -20.17
C GLN A 418 11.04 4.80 -21.63
N ASP A 419 10.85 3.79 -22.49
CA ASP A 419 11.20 3.90 -23.91
C ASP A 419 10.46 5.06 -24.62
N THR A 420 9.25 5.40 -24.19
CA THR A 420 8.51 6.53 -24.76
C THR A 420 9.00 7.86 -24.20
N GLN A 421 9.36 7.93 -22.92
CA GLN A 421 9.97 9.12 -22.33
C GLN A 421 11.30 9.45 -23.00
N ASP A 422 12.15 8.45 -23.23
CA ASP A 422 13.44 8.65 -23.91
C ASP A 422 13.22 9.22 -25.32
N LYS A 423 12.23 8.68 -26.07
CA LYS A 423 11.83 9.20 -27.39
C LYS A 423 11.25 10.61 -27.33
N ILE A 424 10.47 10.94 -26.29
CA ILE A 424 9.97 12.30 -26.08
C ILE A 424 11.15 13.26 -25.88
N ALA A 425 12.12 12.90 -25.02
CA ALA A 425 13.30 13.72 -24.76
C ALA A 425 14.17 13.91 -26.01
N GLU A 426 14.36 12.86 -26.82
CA GLU A 426 15.03 12.93 -28.12
C GLU A 426 14.28 13.86 -29.09
N THR A 427 12.96 13.67 -29.23
CA THR A 427 12.12 14.49 -30.11
C THR A 427 12.15 15.97 -29.72
N ILE A 428 12.15 16.28 -28.43
CA ILE A 428 12.29 17.66 -27.93
C ILE A 428 13.57 18.30 -28.47
N LYS A 429 14.70 17.58 -28.42
CA LYS A 429 15.99 18.05 -28.92
C LYS A 429 16.00 18.16 -30.44
N GLU A 430 15.57 17.12 -31.15
CA GLU A 430 15.59 17.05 -32.62
C GLU A 430 14.71 18.10 -33.29
N LYS A 431 13.52 18.35 -32.73
CA LYS A 431 12.55 19.31 -33.27
C LYS A 431 12.73 20.71 -32.69
N GLY A 432 13.60 20.88 -31.70
CA GLY A 432 13.80 22.15 -31.00
C GLY A 432 12.51 22.65 -30.34
N LEU A 433 11.75 21.74 -29.72
CA LEU A 433 10.55 22.07 -28.97
C LEU A 433 10.95 22.82 -27.70
N ASN A 434 10.15 23.80 -27.29
CA ASN A 434 10.40 24.54 -26.05
C ASN A 434 9.20 24.49 -25.08
N ARG A 435 8.10 23.84 -25.46
CA ARG A 435 6.92 23.58 -24.60
C ARG A 435 6.39 22.19 -24.92
N VAL A 436 5.84 21.50 -23.92
CA VAL A 436 5.32 20.14 -24.08
C VAL A 436 3.94 19.99 -23.46
N VAL A 437 3.04 19.33 -24.18
CA VAL A 437 1.73 18.89 -23.69
C VAL A 437 1.65 17.38 -23.77
N VAL A 438 1.26 16.72 -22.69
CA VAL A 438 0.92 15.29 -22.72
C VAL A 438 -0.56 15.12 -22.39
N ALA A 439 -1.33 14.64 -23.36
CA ALA A 439 -2.74 14.33 -23.19
C ALA A 439 -2.92 12.87 -22.79
N ALA A 440 -3.12 12.62 -21.49
CA ALA A 440 -3.15 11.28 -20.93
C ALA A 440 -4.00 11.20 -19.64
N CYS A 441 -3.38 10.78 -18.54
CA CYS A 441 -4.00 10.57 -17.25
C CYS A 441 -3.94 11.82 -16.35
N THR A 442 -4.23 11.67 -15.06
CA THR A 442 -4.18 12.76 -14.09
C THR A 442 -2.74 13.27 -13.85
N PRO A 443 -2.52 14.60 -13.74
CA PRO A 443 -1.23 15.17 -13.35
C PRO A 443 -0.75 14.65 -12.00
N LYS A 444 -1.68 14.32 -11.08
CA LYS A 444 -1.36 13.77 -9.75
C LYS A 444 -0.52 12.49 -9.78
N THR A 445 -0.55 11.74 -10.88
CA THR A 445 0.15 10.46 -10.99
C THR A 445 1.47 10.57 -11.75
N HIS A 446 1.50 11.27 -12.90
CA HIS A 446 2.65 11.23 -13.81
C HIS A 446 3.20 12.60 -14.23
N GLU A 447 2.73 13.73 -13.67
CA GLU A 447 3.31 15.04 -14.01
C GLU A 447 4.80 15.10 -13.68
N GLY A 448 5.20 14.66 -12.48
CA GLY A 448 6.61 14.62 -12.07
C GLY A 448 7.49 13.80 -13.01
N LEU A 449 6.95 12.70 -13.57
CA LEU A 449 7.64 11.84 -14.52
C LEU A 449 7.97 12.58 -15.83
N PHE A 450 6.98 13.28 -16.41
CA PHE A 450 7.21 14.05 -17.63
C PHE A 450 8.05 15.31 -17.38
N GLN A 451 7.95 15.89 -16.20
CA GLN A 451 8.84 16.96 -15.75
C GLN A 451 10.31 16.49 -15.75
N GLU A 452 10.59 15.28 -15.28
CA GLU A 452 11.92 14.66 -15.39
C GLU A 452 12.34 14.42 -16.84
N THR A 453 11.42 13.99 -17.72
CA THR A 453 11.69 13.88 -19.17
C THR A 453 12.13 15.23 -19.78
N LEU A 454 11.49 16.34 -19.40
CA LEU A 454 11.90 17.67 -19.87
C LEU A 454 13.29 18.05 -19.37
N LEU A 455 13.61 17.77 -18.10
CA LEU A 455 14.95 18.02 -17.56
C LEU A 455 16.02 17.21 -18.30
N ALA A 456 15.78 15.93 -18.59
CA ALA A 456 16.66 15.10 -19.41
C ALA A 456 16.82 15.63 -20.86
N ALA A 457 15.80 16.36 -21.33
CA ALA A 457 15.83 17.05 -22.62
C ALA A 457 16.58 18.40 -22.60
N GLY A 458 16.92 18.93 -21.42
CA GLY A 458 17.50 20.25 -21.24
C GLY A 458 16.47 21.40 -21.20
N LEU A 459 15.19 21.09 -20.98
CA LEU A 459 14.14 22.10 -20.79
C LEU A 459 13.77 22.26 -19.32
N ASN A 460 13.37 23.48 -18.95
CA ASN A 460 12.82 23.74 -17.62
C ASN A 460 11.51 22.95 -17.42
N LYS A 461 11.40 22.24 -16.30
CA LYS A 461 10.28 21.34 -16.03
C LYS A 461 8.90 22.01 -15.98
N TYR A 462 8.84 23.32 -15.73
CA TYR A 462 7.59 24.09 -15.70
C TYR A 462 7.08 24.50 -17.08
N LEU A 463 7.77 24.09 -18.16
CA LEU A 463 7.36 24.29 -19.55
C LEU A 463 6.47 23.14 -20.06
N PHE A 464 5.81 22.45 -19.14
CA PHE A 464 5.01 21.24 -19.35
C PHE A 464 3.58 21.43 -18.83
N GLU A 465 2.59 21.01 -19.62
CA GLU A 465 1.19 20.92 -19.19
C GLU A 465 0.65 19.50 -19.43
N MET A 466 -0.02 18.94 -18.43
CA MET A 466 -0.68 17.64 -18.55
C MET A 466 -2.19 17.79 -18.79
N THR A 467 -2.67 17.28 -19.92
CA THR A 467 -4.10 17.29 -20.27
C THR A 467 -4.74 15.97 -19.85
N ASN A 468 -5.69 16.02 -18.92
CA ASN A 468 -6.33 14.82 -18.38
C ASN A 468 -7.51 14.36 -19.23
N ILE A 469 -7.24 13.56 -20.26
CA ILE A 469 -8.25 12.97 -21.15
C ILE A 469 -8.65 11.53 -20.73
N ARG A 470 -8.23 11.08 -19.53
CA ARG A 470 -8.60 9.77 -18.98
C ARG A 470 -9.57 9.89 -17.81
N ASN A 471 -9.07 10.37 -16.68
CA ASN A 471 -9.82 10.41 -15.42
C ASN A 471 -10.97 11.43 -15.48
N GLN A 472 -10.82 12.49 -16.27
CA GLN A 472 -11.85 13.54 -16.44
C GLN A 472 -12.62 13.40 -17.75
N ASP A 473 -12.33 12.38 -18.56
CA ASP A 473 -12.92 12.23 -19.89
C ASP A 473 -13.24 10.77 -20.21
N SER A 474 -12.32 10.00 -20.79
CA SER A 474 -12.62 8.64 -21.29
C SER A 474 -13.28 7.71 -20.26
N TRP A 475 -12.86 7.74 -18.99
CA TRP A 475 -13.42 6.86 -17.95
C TRP A 475 -14.84 7.21 -17.52
N VAL A 476 -15.25 8.48 -17.68
CA VAL A 476 -16.54 8.99 -17.21
C VAL A 476 -17.55 9.21 -18.34
N HIS A 477 -17.13 9.08 -19.61
CA HIS A 477 -17.98 9.25 -20.80
C HIS A 477 -17.99 8.01 -21.71
N LYS A 478 -17.84 6.80 -21.14
CA LYS A 478 -17.80 5.53 -21.90
C LYS A 478 -18.99 5.33 -22.84
N ASP A 479 -20.17 5.79 -22.43
CA ASP A 479 -21.42 5.65 -23.19
C ASP A 479 -21.61 6.75 -24.25
N GLN A 480 -20.70 7.73 -24.33
CA GLN A 480 -20.78 8.88 -25.23
C GLN A 480 -19.42 9.15 -25.93
N PRO A 481 -18.88 8.18 -26.69
CA PRO A 481 -17.52 8.24 -27.24
C PRO A 481 -17.27 9.42 -28.20
N GLU A 482 -18.28 9.81 -28.99
CA GLU A 482 -18.19 10.99 -29.86
C GLU A 482 -18.04 12.29 -29.05
N MET A 483 -18.83 12.45 -27.99
CA MET A 483 -18.74 13.61 -27.09
C MET A 483 -17.44 13.61 -26.28
N ALA A 484 -16.97 12.43 -25.86
CA ALA A 484 -15.68 12.27 -25.20
C ALA A 484 -14.54 12.71 -26.13
N THR A 485 -14.62 12.36 -27.42
CA THR A 485 -13.62 12.77 -28.41
C THR A 485 -13.59 14.29 -28.63
N GLU A 486 -14.75 14.94 -28.75
CA GLU A 486 -14.81 16.40 -28.85
C GLU A 486 -14.31 17.09 -27.57
N LYS A 487 -14.68 16.56 -26.40
CA LYS A 487 -14.17 17.04 -25.12
C LYS A 487 -12.65 16.91 -25.03
N ALA A 488 -12.06 15.80 -25.49
CA ALA A 488 -10.61 15.62 -25.52
C ALA A 488 -9.92 16.68 -26.40
N LYS A 489 -10.50 17.02 -27.56
CA LYS A 489 -10.01 18.10 -28.43
C LYS A 489 -10.03 19.45 -27.71
N ASP A 490 -11.15 19.78 -27.07
CA ASP A 490 -11.30 21.02 -26.29
C ASP A 490 -10.26 21.10 -25.17
N LEU A 491 -10.08 20.03 -24.40
CA LEU A 491 -9.11 19.96 -23.30
C LEU A 491 -7.67 20.18 -23.80
N ILE A 492 -7.30 19.59 -24.94
CA ILE A 492 -5.97 19.80 -25.54
C ILE A 492 -5.83 21.25 -26.02
N ARG A 493 -6.83 21.83 -26.69
CA ARG A 493 -6.80 23.23 -27.12
C ARG A 493 -6.60 24.18 -25.94
N MET A 494 -7.32 23.94 -24.83
CA MET A 494 -7.16 24.68 -23.58
C MET A 494 -5.73 24.58 -23.03
N SER A 495 -5.15 23.37 -22.98
CA SER A 495 -3.78 23.16 -22.51
C SER A 495 -2.72 23.77 -23.43
N VAL A 496 -2.89 23.70 -24.75
CA VAL A 496 -1.99 24.31 -25.73
C VAL A 496 -1.98 25.84 -25.60
N ALA A 497 -3.16 26.46 -25.45
CA ALA A 497 -3.28 27.89 -25.24
C ALA A 497 -2.57 28.34 -23.94
N LYS A 498 -2.76 27.58 -22.86
CA LYS A 498 -2.13 27.85 -21.56
C LYS A 498 -0.60 27.69 -21.59
N VAL A 499 -0.10 26.57 -22.12
CA VAL A 499 1.35 26.25 -22.12
C VAL A 499 2.14 27.19 -23.02
N ALA A 500 1.51 27.78 -24.04
CA ALA A 500 2.13 28.80 -24.90
C ALA A 500 2.60 30.03 -24.10
N LEU A 501 1.98 30.30 -22.95
CA LEU A 501 2.29 31.41 -22.05
C LEU A 501 3.18 30.99 -20.87
N PHE A 502 3.62 29.73 -20.80
CA PHE A 502 4.53 29.29 -19.75
C PHE A 502 5.91 29.92 -19.91
N GLN A 503 6.55 30.15 -18.77
CA GLN A 503 7.91 30.68 -18.66
C GLN A 503 8.72 29.72 -17.79
N PRO A 504 10.04 29.61 -18.01
CA PRO A 504 10.91 28.89 -17.10
C PRO A 504 10.74 29.42 -15.68
N LEU A 505 10.58 28.54 -14.69
CA LEU A 505 10.51 28.95 -13.28
C LEU A 505 11.73 28.44 -12.53
N GLU A 506 12.19 29.25 -11.58
CA GLU A 506 13.26 28.92 -10.65
C GLU A 506 12.66 28.32 -9.38
N GLU A 507 13.32 27.28 -8.86
CA GLU A 507 12.99 26.69 -7.58
C GLU A 507 13.87 27.31 -6.49
N ALA A 508 13.28 27.65 -5.35
CA ALA A 508 14.06 28.09 -4.21
C ALA A 508 14.66 26.87 -3.51
N GLU A 509 15.98 26.90 -3.32
CA GLU A 509 16.72 25.90 -2.56
C GLU A 509 16.62 26.19 -1.05
N LEU A 510 16.40 25.14 -0.27
CA LEU A 510 16.21 25.19 1.17
C LEU A 510 17.08 24.18 1.85
N GLN A 511 17.75 24.60 2.92
CA GLN A 511 18.45 23.68 3.80
C GLN A 511 17.46 22.85 4.60
N VAL A 512 17.74 21.55 4.73
CA VAL A 512 16.97 20.65 5.58
C VAL A 512 17.63 20.63 6.95
N ASN A 513 16.86 20.91 8.00
CA ASN A 513 17.29 20.65 9.35
C ASN A 513 17.31 19.12 9.57
N GLN A 514 18.51 18.55 9.73
CA GLN A 514 18.73 17.10 9.87
C GLN A 514 18.38 16.57 11.28
N THR A 515 17.34 17.14 11.90
CA THR A 515 16.78 16.75 13.18
C THR A 515 15.36 16.22 12.98
N ALA A 516 15.00 15.14 13.67
CA ALA A 516 13.66 14.58 13.65
C ALA A 516 12.92 14.81 14.97
N MET A 517 11.60 15.02 14.89
CA MET A 517 10.71 15.00 16.05
C MET A 517 9.78 13.77 15.97
N VAL A 518 9.72 12.98 17.02
CA VAL A 518 8.79 11.85 17.18
C VAL A 518 7.79 12.21 18.27
N LEU A 519 6.51 12.34 17.90
CA LEU A 519 5.43 12.66 18.83
C LEU A 519 4.76 11.37 19.34
N GLY A 520 5.03 11.04 20.61
CA GLY A 520 4.60 9.82 21.29
C GLY A 520 5.78 8.88 21.56
N GLY A 521 5.98 8.55 22.84
CA GLY A 521 7.03 7.68 23.37
C GLY A 521 6.59 6.24 23.59
N GLY A 522 5.55 5.77 22.87
CA GLY A 522 5.16 4.36 22.84
C GLY A 522 6.16 3.50 22.03
N LEU A 523 5.92 2.18 21.96
CA LEU A 523 6.81 1.24 21.27
C LEU A 523 7.17 1.65 19.83
N ALA A 524 6.20 2.14 19.06
CA ALA A 524 6.43 2.62 17.69
C ALA A 524 7.30 3.89 17.64
N GLY A 525 7.11 4.82 18.59
CA GLY A 525 7.90 6.04 18.68
C GLY A 525 9.35 5.78 19.10
N ILE A 526 9.54 4.94 20.13
CA ILE A 526 10.87 4.47 20.58
C ILE A 526 11.61 3.81 19.41
N THR A 527 10.95 2.88 18.69
CA THR A 527 11.53 2.19 17.54
C THR A 527 11.92 3.17 16.42
N THR A 528 11.05 4.15 16.12
CA THR A 528 11.34 5.15 15.08
C THR A 528 12.56 6.00 15.47
N ALA A 529 12.61 6.48 16.71
CA ALA A 529 13.72 7.28 17.19
C ALA A 529 15.04 6.52 17.19
N GLN A 530 15.03 5.26 17.63
CA GLN A 530 16.19 4.38 17.57
C GLN A 530 16.68 4.18 16.12
N SER A 531 15.77 3.92 15.18
CA SER A 531 16.13 3.71 13.77
C SER A 531 16.70 4.98 13.10
N LEU A 532 16.16 6.16 13.44
CA LEU A 532 16.67 7.45 12.97
C LEU A 532 18.07 7.75 13.55
N SER A 533 18.24 7.52 14.86
CA SER A 533 19.52 7.75 15.55
C SER A 533 20.64 6.84 15.05
N ARG A 534 20.37 5.53 14.91
CA ARG A 534 21.32 4.56 14.34
C ARG A 534 21.79 4.92 12.94
N GLN A 535 20.99 5.71 12.24
CA GLN A 535 21.27 6.23 10.91
C GLN A 535 21.88 7.63 10.92
N GLY A 536 22.26 8.15 12.09
CA GLY A 536 23.05 9.36 12.27
C GLY A 536 22.25 10.67 12.42
N TYR A 537 20.94 10.60 12.69
CA TYR A 537 20.10 11.80 12.79
C TYR A 537 19.70 12.09 14.24
N ALA A 538 19.94 13.33 14.67
CA ALA A 538 19.48 13.83 15.96
C ALA A 538 17.96 13.72 16.06
N THR A 539 17.46 13.14 17.14
CA THR A 539 16.04 12.82 17.26
C THR A 539 15.50 13.22 18.63
N HIS A 540 14.32 13.84 18.63
CA HIS A 540 13.61 14.20 19.86
C HIS A 540 12.35 13.37 20.00
N ILE A 541 12.18 12.69 21.14
CA ILE A 541 10.92 12.04 21.51
C ILE A 541 10.14 13.00 22.40
N VAL A 542 8.91 13.32 22.02
CA VAL A 542 7.98 14.13 22.82
C VAL A 542 6.91 13.21 23.40
N GLU A 543 6.92 13.01 24.71
CA GLU A 543 5.99 12.15 25.44
C GLU A 543 5.24 12.97 26.50
N ARG A 544 3.92 12.83 26.50
CA ARG A 544 3.01 13.56 27.38
C ARG A 544 2.99 12.98 28.80
N GLU A 545 3.28 11.68 28.93
CA GLU A 545 3.36 10.98 30.21
C GLU A 545 4.73 11.15 30.86
N ASP A 546 4.84 10.71 32.11
CA ASP A 546 6.08 10.74 32.91
C ASP A 546 7.03 9.58 32.59
N LYS A 547 6.67 8.72 31.64
CA LYS A 547 7.44 7.53 31.24
C LYS A 547 7.17 7.14 29.79
N LEU A 548 8.13 6.41 29.21
CA LEU A 548 8.02 5.81 27.88
C LEU A 548 7.27 4.46 27.91
N GLY A 549 6.90 3.96 26.73
CA GLY A 549 6.42 2.60 26.47
C GLY A 549 4.94 2.49 26.13
N GLY A 550 4.12 3.47 26.51
CA GLY A 550 2.67 3.48 26.21
C GLY A 550 1.98 2.18 26.62
N ASN A 551 1.09 1.66 25.78
CA ASN A 551 0.36 0.41 26.05
C ASN A 551 1.25 -0.83 26.20
N ALA A 552 2.48 -0.84 25.66
CA ALA A 552 3.39 -1.98 25.81
C ALA A 552 3.77 -2.23 27.28
N ASN A 553 3.71 -1.18 28.13
CA ASN A 553 3.89 -1.32 29.58
C ASN A 553 2.86 -2.25 30.23
N ARG A 554 1.71 -2.48 29.59
CA ARG A 554 0.60 -3.28 30.14
C ARG A 554 0.54 -4.69 29.56
N LEU A 555 1.26 -4.96 28.47
CA LEU A 555 1.22 -6.25 27.77
C LEU A 555 2.12 -7.29 28.42
N TYR A 556 1.66 -8.55 28.44
CA TYR A 556 2.37 -9.68 29.03
C TYR A 556 3.44 -10.24 28.08
N ARG A 557 3.00 -10.83 26.97
CA ARG A 557 3.89 -11.42 25.97
C ARG A 557 3.33 -11.26 24.55
N THR A 558 4.17 -11.49 23.56
CA THR A 558 3.76 -11.52 22.15
C THR A 558 3.11 -12.85 21.79
N ALA A 559 2.42 -12.91 20.65
CA ALA A 559 1.84 -14.15 20.12
C ALA A 559 2.91 -15.23 19.78
N SER A 560 4.16 -14.82 19.55
CA SER A 560 5.33 -15.67 19.37
C SER A 560 5.96 -16.13 20.70
N GLY A 561 5.49 -15.60 21.84
CA GLY A 561 5.95 -15.98 23.18
C GLY A 561 7.04 -15.09 23.79
N GLU A 562 7.44 -14.00 23.13
CA GLU A 562 8.47 -13.08 23.64
C GLU A 562 7.93 -12.24 24.82
N ASN A 563 8.72 -12.10 25.90
CA ASN A 563 8.35 -11.27 27.05
C ASN A 563 8.40 -9.78 26.69
N VAL A 564 7.23 -9.11 26.71
CA VAL A 564 7.14 -7.71 26.28
C VAL A 564 7.80 -6.77 27.29
N ALA A 565 7.72 -7.07 28.60
CA ALA A 565 8.30 -6.21 29.63
C ALA A 565 9.83 -6.17 29.53
N GLU A 566 10.46 -7.33 29.37
CA GLU A 566 11.92 -7.44 29.20
C GLU A 566 12.40 -6.67 27.98
N LYS A 567 11.77 -6.90 26.81
CA LYS A 567 12.13 -6.23 25.56
C LYS A 567 11.85 -4.74 25.56
N LEU A 568 10.80 -4.29 26.23
CA LEU A 568 10.52 -2.87 26.36
C LEU A 568 11.56 -2.15 27.23
N VAL A 569 12.02 -2.79 28.31
CA VAL A 569 13.09 -2.23 29.17
C VAL A 569 14.39 -2.09 28.38
N GLU A 570 14.78 -3.11 27.60
CA GLU A 570 15.94 -3.04 26.70
C GLU A 570 15.85 -1.83 25.74
N LEU A 571 14.71 -1.66 25.07
CA LEU A 571 14.51 -0.56 24.12
C LEU A 571 14.50 0.83 24.76
N ILE A 572 13.91 0.96 25.96
CA ILE A 572 13.92 2.23 26.70
C ILE A 572 15.34 2.56 27.18
N ASP A 573 16.08 1.58 27.66
CA ASP A 573 17.48 1.74 28.09
C ASP A 573 18.37 2.17 26.92
N ASP A 574 18.23 1.53 25.75
CA ASP A 574 18.94 1.90 24.53
C ASP A 574 18.67 3.36 24.14
N VAL A 575 17.41 3.78 24.14
CA VAL A 575 17.02 5.13 23.72
C VAL A 575 17.40 6.21 24.73
N THR A 576 17.38 5.90 26.02
CA THR A 576 17.74 6.87 27.07
C THR A 576 19.26 7.05 27.23
N LYS A 577 20.07 6.08 26.78
CA LYS A 577 21.54 6.15 26.76
C LYS A 577 22.14 6.69 25.47
N ASP A 578 21.33 6.83 24.42
CA ASP A 578 21.78 7.31 23.12
C ASP A 578 21.91 8.85 23.11
N ASP A 579 23.13 9.35 22.96
CA ASP A 579 23.44 10.79 22.95
C ASP A 579 22.79 11.56 21.79
N ASN A 580 22.36 10.87 20.72
CA ASN A 580 21.64 11.47 19.60
C ASN A 580 20.12 11.55 19.84
N ILE A 581 19.61 10.94 20.92
CA ILE A 581 18.19 10.97 21.25
C ILE A 581 17.94 11.81 22.50
N THR A 582 17.10 12.84 22.37
CA THR A 582 16.62 13.63 23.50
C THR A 582 15.18 13.27 23.83
N VAL A 583 14.93 12.81 25.06
CA VAL A 583 13.59 12.45 25.52
C VAL A 583 12.97 13.59 26.34
N HIS A 584 11.81 14.08 25.90
CA HIS A 584 11.02 15.10 26.57
C HIS A 584 9.78 14.44 27.21
N LEU A 585 9.85 14.13 28.50
CA LEU A 585 8.72 13.59 29.28
C LEU A 585 7.84 14.72 29.81
N ASN A 586 6.59 14.41 30.17
CA ASN A 586 5.61 15.41 30.64
C ASN A 586 5.54 16.63 29.71
N THR A 587 5.59 16.39 28.40
CA THR A 587 5.72 17.44 27.39
C THR A 587 4.65 17.30 26.32
N THR A 588 3.95 18.40 26.03
CA THR A 588 2.92 18.48 24.99
C THR A 588 3.34 19.42 23.86
N LEU A 589 2.76 19.21 22.69
CA LEU A 589 2.93 20.09 21.53
C LEU A 589 1.82 21.16 21.54
N GLU A 590 2.20 22.44 21.54
CA GLU A 590 1.26 23.56 21.61
C GLU A 590 1.11 24.35 20.30
N ASN A 591 2.14 24.34 19.44
CA ASN A 591 2.09 24.99 18.13
C ASN A 591 3.11 24.38 17.16
N VAL A 592 2.83 24.48 15.86
CA VAL A 592 3.78 24.12 14.79
C VAL A 592 3.74 25.18 13.70
N GLU A 593 4.91 25.70 13.37
CA GLU A 593 5.13 26.60 12.25
C GLU A 593 6.17 26.02 11.28
N GLY A 594 6.28 26.64 10.11
CA GLY A 594 7.24 26.22 9.09
C GLY A 594 6.69 25.21 8.10
N PHE A 595 7.59 24.44 7.49
CA PHE A 595 7.29 23.53 6.39
C PHE A 595 8.35 22.42 6.31
N VAL A 596 8.16 21.45 5.40
CA VAL A 596 9.11 20.34 5.17
C VAL A 596 10.58 20.80 5.20
N GLY A 597 11.39 20.15 6.03
CA GLY A 597 12.80 20.48 6.24
C GLY A 597 13.07 21.62 7.22
N ASN A 598 12.07 22.44 7.57
CA ASN A 598 12.22 23.62 8.43
C ASN A 598 10.96 23.86 9.28
N PHE A 599 10.63 22.91 10.14
CA PHE A 599 9.57 23.06 11.13
C PHE A 599 10.10 23.68 12.42
N GLU A 600 9.27 24.49 13.07
CA GLU A 600 9.47 24.97 14.43
C GLU A 600 8.27 24.53 15.28
N SER A 601 8.51 23.68 16.27
CA SER A 601 7.48 23.13 17.15
C SER A 601 7.63 23.67 18.57
N THR A 602 6.58 24.29 19.09
CA THR A 602 6.54 24.80 20.47
C THR A 602 6.12 23.67 21.40
N LEU A 603 7.04 23.28 22.28
CA LEU A 603 6.86 22.24 23.29
C LEU A 603 6.61 22.88 24.64
N ALA A 604 5.55 22.47 25.34
CA ALA A 604 5.24 22.91 26.70
C ALA A 604 5.55 21.79 27.70
N SER A 605 6.36 22.10 28.72
CA SER A 605 6.65 21.19 29.83
C SER A 605 6.72 21.98 31.14
N ASN A 606 6.02 21.52 32.18
CA ASN A 606 6.01 22.16 33.51
C ASN A 606 5.73 23.68 33.50
N GLY A 607 4.94 24.17 32.53
CA GLY A 607 4.61 25.60 32.36
C GLY A 607 5.68 26.44 31.65
N ALA A 608 6.78 25.83 31.20
CA ALA A 608 7.77 26.48 30.33
C ALA A 608 7.56 26.04 28.87
N GLU A 609 7.72 26.99 27.94
CA GLU A 609 7.68 26.73 26.51
C GLU A 609 9.09 26.75 25.92
N THR A 610 9.38 25.79 25.05
CA THR A 610 10.63 25.70 24.29
C THR A 610 10.33 25.47 22.82
N VAL A 611 11.15 26.03 21.93
CA VAL A 611 10.98 25.85 20.48
C VAL A 611 11.99 24.82 19.99
N LEU A 612 11.49 23.73 19.42
CA LEU A 612 12.29 22.70 18.75
C LEU A 612 12.26 22.93 17.24
N LYS A 613 13.44 23.12 16.64
CA LYS A 613 13.58 23.15 15.18
C LYS A 613 13.88 21.75 14.66
N HIS A 614 13.14 21.28 13.67
CA HIS A 614 13.32 19.96 13.08
C HIS A 614 12.95 19.95 11.59
N GLY A 615 13.47 18.99 10.83
CA GLY A 615 13.16 18.85 9.41
C GLY A 615 11.95 17.97 9.12
N VAL A 616 11.68 17.01 10.01
CA VAL A 616 10.60 16.03 9.85
C VAL A 616 9.92 15.72 11.18
N ALA A 617 8.63 15.43 11.12
CA ALA A 617 7.84 14.97 12.26
C ALA A 617 7.27 13.56 12.01
N VAL A 618 7.30 12.69 13.03
CA VAL A 618 6.68 11.37 12.99
C VAL A 618 5.57 11.30 14.04
N MET A 619 4.35 11.02 13.60
CA MET A 619 3.19 10.86 14.46
C MET A 619 3.13 9.41 14.97
N ALA A 620 3.37 9.24 16.27
CA ALA A 620 3.38 7.95 16.98
C ALA A 620 2.51 7.99 18.25
N THR A 621 1.43 8.78 18.24
CA THR A 621 0.59 9.11 19.41
C THR A 621 -0.19 7.91 19.99
N GLY A 622 -0.21 6.77 19.29
CA GLY A 622 -0.84 5.54 19.77
C GLY A 622 -2.37 5.57 19.74
N ALA A 623 -2.97 4.73 20.59
CA ALA A 623 -4.40 4.56 20.76
C ALA A 623 -4.67 4.07 22.19
N GLN A 624 -5.94 3.98 22.59
CA GLN A 624 -6.35 3.52 23.92
C GLN A 624 -7.37 2.37 23.82
N PRO A 625 -7.48 1.51 24.85
CA PRO A 625 -8.57 0.55 24.94
C PRO A 625 -9.91 1.29 25.12
N TYR A 626 -10.96 0.77 24.50
CA TYR A 626 -12.33 1.16 24.81
C TYR A 626 -12.71 0.67 26.21
N THR A 627 -13.29 1.56 27.02
CA THR A 627 -13.89 1.21 28.31
C THR A 627 -15.33 0.74 28.09
N PRO A 628 -15.65 -0.55 28.30
CA PRO A 628 -16.99 -1.07 28.03
C PRO A 628 -18.04 -0.46 28.95
N THR A 629 -19.24 -0.23 28.40
CA THR A 629 -20.45 0.08 29.19
C THR A 629 -21.41 -1.11 29.23
N GLU A 630 -21.14 -2.11 28.40
CA GLU A 630 -21.87 -3.36 28.27
C GLU A 630 -21.27 -4.50 29.12
N TYR A 631 -21.94 -5.66 29.11
CA TYR A 631 -21.49 -6.90 29.77
C TYR A 631 -21.22 -6.78 31.28
N SER A 632 -21.91 -5.87 31.98
CA SER A 632 -21.76 -5.65 33.42
C SER A 632 -20.33 -5.28 33.84
N TYR A 633 -19.52 -4.73 32.94
CA TYR A 633 -18.16 -4.26 33.25
C TYR A 633 -18.18 -3.24 34.41
N GLY A 634 -17.21 -3.34 35.32
CA GLY A 634 -17.12 -2.52 36.53
C GLY A 634 -17.98 -2.98 37.72
N SER A 635 -18.83 -4.00 37.55
CA SER A 635 -19.66 -4.54 38.65
C SER A 635 -18.98 -5.69 39.43
N SER A 636 -17.88 -6.25 38.92
CA SER A 636 -17.13 -7.34 39.55
C SER A 636 -15.67 -7.35 39.09
N ASP A 637 -14.74 -7.61 40.00
CA ASP A 637 -13.29 -7.75 39.70
C ASP A 637 -12.95 -8.99 38.85
N ARG A 638 -13.94 -9.87 38.62
CA ARG A 638 -13.85 -11.03 37.72
C ARG A 638 -14.13 -10.70 36.27
N ILE A 639 -14.65 -9.50 35.99
CA ILE A 639 -14.90 -9.02 34.63
C ILE A 639 -13.78 -8.05 34.29
N VAL A 640 -12.88 -8.49 33.43
CA VAL A 640 -11.67 -7.75 33.05
C VAL A 640 -11.67 -7.49 31.55
N THR A 641 -11.03 -6.42 31.11
CA THR A 641 -10.65 -6.19 29.72
C THR A 641 -9.43 -7.07 29.34
N SER A 642 -9.12 -7.16 28.06
CA SER A 642 -7.92 -7.89 27.62
C SER A 642 -6.61 -7.31 28.17
N LEU A 643 -6.52 -5.99 28.36
CA LEU A 643 -5.32 -5.39 28.95
C LEU A 643 -5.22 -5.63 30.47
N GLU A 644 -6.35 -5.57 31.18
CA GLU A 644 -6.38 -5.92 32.62
C GLU A 644 -6.05 -7.41 32.83
N MET A 645 -6.45 -8.28 31.90
CA MET A 645 -6.03 -9.68 31.89
C MET A 645 -4.51 -9.83 31.78
N ASP A 646 -3.88 -9.09 30.87
CA ASP A 646 -2.41 -9.08 30.74
C ASP A 646 -1.74 -8.54 32.00
N GLU A 647 -2.28 -7.48 32.62
CA GLU A 647 -1.77 -6.96 33.89
C GLU A 647 -1.79 -8.02 35.00
N LYS A 648 -2.88 -8.82 35.07
CA LYS A 648 -2.97 -9.97 35.97
C LYS A 648 -1.94 -11.05 35.64
N LEU A 649 -1.74 -11.38 34.37
CA LEU A 649 -0.76 -12.39 33.94
C LEU A 649 0.67 -11.96 34.26
N LYS A 650 0.99 -10.68 34.04
CA LYS A 650 2.30 -10.08 34.38
C LYS A 650 2.56 -10.09 35.89
N ALA A 651 1.54 -9.78 36.68
CA ALA A 651 1.63 -9.76 38.13
C ALA A 651 1.60 -11.16 38.77
N ASP A 652 1.45 -12.22 37.95
CA ASP A 652 1.17 -13.59 38.39
C ASP A 652 0.05 -13.65 39.43
N ASP A 653 -1.06 -12.94 39.15
CA ASP A 653 -2.17 -12.77 40.09
C ASP A 653 -2.68 -14.14 40.58
N PRO A 654 -2.76 -14.38 41.91
CA PRO A 654 -3.20 -15.65 42.47
C PRO A 654 -4.56 -16.15 41.95
N ILE A 655 -5.44 -15.23 41.52
CA ILE A 655 -6.75 -15.61 40.97
C ILE A 655 -6.60 -16.54 39.76
N LEU A 656 -5.56 -16.36 38.94
CA LEU A 656 -5.32 -17.11 37.70
C LEU A 656 -5.09 -18.61 37.96
N ASN A 657 -4.53 -18.95 39.12
CA ASN A 657 -4.29 -20.34 39.52
C ASN A 657 -5.55 -21.03 40.06
N THR A 658 -6.61 -20.27 40.31
CA THR A 658 -7.89 -20.79 40.83
C THR A 658 -8.99 -20.86 39.77
N VAL A 659 -8.71 -20.40 38.55
CA VAL A 659 -9.68 -20.40 37.43
C VAL A 659 -9.96 -21.83 36.97
N ASN A 660 -11.20 -22.27 37.16
CA ASN A 660 -11.72 -23.53 36.62
C ASN A 660 -12.60 -23.29 35.38
N SER A 661 -13.18 -22.10 35.26
CA SER A 661 -13.99 -21.69 34.10
C SER A 661 -13.66 -20.26 33.69
N ALA A 662 -13.28 -20.06 32.42
CA ALA A 662 -12.99 -18.75 31.85
C ALA A 662 -13.75 -18.52 30.54
N VAL A 663 -14.25 -17.31 30.36
CA VAL A 663 -14.97 -16.90 29.15
C VAL A 663 -14.31 -15.66 28.55
N PHE A 664 -14.15 -15.64 27.23
CA PHE A 664 -13.68 -14.49 26.47
C PHE A 664 -14.79 -14.04 25.52
N ILE A 665 -15.21 -12.78 25.59
CA ILE A 665 -16.17 -12.20 24.64
C ILE A 665 -15.40 -11.36 23.62
N GLN A 666 -15.47 -11.75 22.36
CA GLN A 666 -14.82 -11.02 21.27
C GLN A 666 -15.61 -9.77 20.86
N CYS A 667 -14.96 -8.89 20.11
CA CYS A 667 -15.57 -7.74 19.43
C CYS A 667 -16.33 -6.77 20.36
N VAL A 668 -15.91 -6.61 21.62
CA VAL A 668 -16.54 -5.68 22.56
C VAL A 668 -16.24 -4.24 22.12
N GLY A 669 -17.25 -3.52 21.65
CA GLY A 669 -17.11 -2.19 21.04
C GLY A 669 -16.46 -2.17 19.65
N SER A 670 -16.25 -3.30 18.97
CA SER A 670 -15.70 -3.34 17.60
C SER A 670 -16.65 -4.03 16.64
N ARG A 671 -16.64 -3.63 15.37
CA ARG A 671 -17.57 -4.10 14.34
C ARG A 671 -19.03 -3.93 14.81
N GLU A 672 -19.30 -2.75 15.36
CA GLU A 672 -20.61 -2.27 15.78
C GLU A 672 -21.02 -1.11 14.86
N PRO A 673 -22.30 -0.76 14.72
CA PRO A 673 -22.74 0.34 13.86
C PRO A 673 -21.98 1.66 14.12
N GLU A 674 -21.68 1.97 15.38
CA GLU A 674 -20.95 3.17 15.78
C GLU A 674 -19.42 3.07 15.67
N ARG A 675 -18.87 1.85 15.50
CA ARG A 675 -17.45 1.59 15.24
C ARG A 675 -17.33 0.42 14.25
N PRO A 676 -17.59 0.66 12.96
CA PRO A 676 -17.71 -0.40 11.94
C PRO A 676 -16.33 -0.93 11.48
N PHE A 677 -15.36 -1.01 12.38
CA PHE A 677 -14.00 -1.49 12.10
C PHE A 677 -13.58 -2.63 13.03
N CYS A 678 -12.55 -3.37 12.61
CA CYS A 678 -11.98 -4.48 13.37
C CYS A 678 -10.74 -4.04 14.13
N SER A 679 -10.70 -4.26 15.45
CA SER A 679 -9.53 -3.88 16.26
C SER A 679 -8.29 -4.77 16.05
N ARG A 680 -8.32 -5.73 15.11
CA ARG A 680 -7.18 -6.50 14.57
C ARG A 680 -6.41 -7.42 15.54
N VAL A 681 -6.29 -7.07 16.83
CA VAL A 681 -5.46 -7.75 17.83
C VAL A 681 -6.24 -8.70 18.75
N CYS A 682 -7.54 -8.43 18.95
CA CYS A 682 -8.35 -9.05 20.00
C CYS A 682 -8.49 -10.58 19.91
N CYS A 683 -8.70 -11.15 18.71
CA CYS A 683 -8.86 -12.60 18.54
C CYS A 683 -7.59 -13.37 18.90
N THR A 684 -6.45 -12.96 18.35
CA THR A 684 -5.15 -13.60 18.63
C THR A 684 -4.80 -13.45 20.11
N HIS A 685 -5.00 -12.26 20.68
CA HIS A 685 -4.72 -11.99 22.09
C HIS A 685 -5.56 -12.85 23.04
N SER A 686 -6.86 -12.98 22.76
CA SER A 686 -7.75 -13.83 23.58
C SER A 686 -7.39 -15.30 23.48
N ILE A 687 -6.96 -15.76 22.30
CA ILE A 687 -6.51 -17.15 22.09
C ILE A 687 -5.21 -17.42 22.85
N ASP A 688 -4.24 -16.49 22.84
CA ASP A 688 -3.01 -16.64 23.62
C ASP A 688 -3.29 -16.68 25.14
N ASN A 689 -4.17 -15.80 25.62
CA ASN A 689 -4.58 -15.79 27.03
C ASN A 689 -5.36 -17.06 27.41
N ALA A 690 -6.22 -17.57 26.53
CA ALA A 690 -6.92 -18.84 26.73
C ALA A 690 -5.93 -20.02 26.80
N LEU A 691 -4.92 -20.05 25.93
CA LEU A 691 -3.85 -21.04 25.98
C LEU A 691 -3.05 -20.95 27.28
N GLU A 692 -2.81 -19.74 27.79
CA GLU A 692 -2.13 -19.54 29.07
C GLU A 692 -2.93 -20.10 30.25
N ILE A 693 -4.24 -19.87 30.28
CA ILE A 693 -5.12 -20.50 31.28
C ILE A 693 -5.03 -22.02 31.19
N LYS A 694 -5.05 -22.59 29.98
CA LYS A 694 -4.87 -24.04 29.77
C LYS A 694 -3.49 -24.55 30.18
N ARG A 695 -2.42 -23.75 30.06
CA ARG A 695 -1.08 -24.12 30.55
C ARG A 695 -1.04 -24.19 32.07
N ARG A 696 -1.70 -23.24 32.75
CA ARG A 696 -1.79 -23.19 34.21
C ARG A 696 -2.72 -24.27 34.78
N ASN A 697 -3.87 -24.46 34.15
CA ASN A 697 -4.85 -25.49 34.51
C ASN A 697 -5.38 -26.20 33.24
N PRO A 698 -4.79 -27.35 32.86
CA PRO A 698 -5.21 -28.11 31.67
C PRO A 698 -6.68 -28.56 31.70
N LEU A 699 -7.27 -28.67 32.90
CA LEU A 699 -8.66 -29.09 33.10
C LEU A 699 -9.65 -27.92 33.11
N ALA A 700 -9.18 -26.67 33.06
CA ALA A 700 -10.06 -25.51 33.03
C ALA A 700 -10.98 -25.54 31.80
N ASN A 701 -12.25 -25.21 31.98
CA ASN A 701 -13.19 -25.00 30.89
C ASN A 701 -13.00 -23.58 30.35
N VAL A 702 -12.57 -23.45 29.10
CA VAL A 702 -12.30 -22.14 28.49
C VAL A 702 -13.17 -21.97 27.26
N TYR A 703 -13.90 -20.86 27.21
CA TYR A 703 -14.83 -20.55 26.14
C TYR A 703 -14.46 -19.22 25.47
N ILE A 704 -14.52 -19.18 24.14
CA ILE A 704 -14.38 -17.95 23.36
C ILE A 704 -15.69 -17.72 22.58
N LEU A 705 -16.41 -16.67 22.96
CA LEU A 705 -17.62 -16.21 22.28
C LEU A 705 -17.23 -15.25 21.15
N TYR A 706 -17.54 -15.57 19.89
CA TYR A 706 -17.01 -14.86 18.73
C TYR A 706 -18.02 -14.69 17.58
N ARG A 707 -17.70 -13.82 16.61
CA ARG A 707 -18.42 -13.73 15.31
C ARG A 707 -17.62 -14.39 14.19
N ASP A 708 -16.36 -13.99 14.05
CA ASP A 708 -15.35 -14.60 13.16
C ASP A 708 -14.01 -14.66 13.89
N ILE A 709 -13.27 -15.76 13.75
CA ILE A 709 -11.90 -15.83 14.29
C ILE A 709 -10.93 -15.26 13.25
N ARG A 710 -10.23 -14.17 13.62
CA ARG A 710 -9.31 -13.42 12.75
C ARG A 710 -7.83 -13.64 13.08
N THR A 711 -7.42 -14.89 13.22
CA THR A 711 -6.01 -15.30 13.36
C THR A 711 -5.33 -15.47 12.00
N TYR A 712 -5.10 -14.37 11.29
CA TYR A 712 -4.48 -14.36 9.95
C TYR A 712 -2.98 -14.73 9.97
N GLY A 713 -2.43 -15.12 8.82
CA GLY A 713 -1.07 -15.61 8.71
C GLY A 713 -0.83 -16.89 9.50
N GLU A 714 0.36 -16.98 10.10
CA GLU A 714 0.77 -18.10 10.95
C GLU A 714 0.14 -18.08 12.35
N ARG A 715 -0.59 -17.01 12.70
CA ARG A 715 -1.39 -16.97 13.95
C ARG A 715 -2.51 -18.03 13.95
N GLU A 716 -2.85 -18.60 12.79
CA GLU A 716 -3.76 -19.74 12.68
C GLU A 716 -3.28 -20.96 13.47
N HIS A 717 -1.97 -21.13 13.62
CA HIS A 717 -1.41 -22.25 14.40
C HIS A 717 -1.81 -22.15 15.88
N LEU A 718 -1.90 -20.94 16.44
CA LEU A 718 -2.39 -20.72 17.81
C LEU A 718 -3.87 -21.07 17.94
N TYR A 719 -4.68 -20.72 16.93
CA TYR A 719 -6.10 -21.09 16.92
C TYR A 719 -6.28 -22.60 16.87
N ARG A 720 -5.48 -23.30 16.06
CA ARG A 720 -5.47 -24.76 16.02
C ARG A 720 -5.06 -25.35 17.37
N GLU A 721 -3.97 -24.87 17.96
CA GLU A 721 -3.47 -25.33 19.27
C GLU A 721 -4.54 -25.16 20.37
N ALA A 722 -5.25 -24.02 20.38
CA ALA A 722 -6.31 -23.77 21.36
C ALA A 722 -7.45 -24.79 21.23
N ARG A 723 -7.85 -25.14 20.00
CA ARG A 723 -8.87 -26.17 19.75
C ARG A 723 -8.39 -27.55 20.19
N GLU A 724 -7.14 -27.90 19.92
CA GLU A 724 -6.53 -29.17 20.34
C GLU A 724 -6.47 -29.31 21.87
N LYS A 725 -6.23 -28.20 22.57
CA LYS A 725 -6.26 -28.13 24.05
C LYS A 725 -7.67 -28.04 24.65
N GLY A 726 -8.72 -28.15 23.83
CA GLY A 726 -10.10 -28.18 24.28
C GLY A 726 -10.63 -26.81 24.72
N VAL A 727 -10.17 -25.71 24.11
CA VAL A 727 -10.88 -24.42 24.18
C VAL A 727 -12.12 -24.50 23.29
N ILE A 728 -13.27 -24.11 23.84
CA ILE A 728 -14.58 -24.19 23.18
C ILE A 728 -14.90 -22.85 22.52
N PHE A 729 -15.30 -22.87 21.26
CA PHE A 729 -15.60 -21.68 20.47
C PHE A 729 -17.10 -21.62 20.17
N ILE A 730 -17.80 -20.61 20.68
CA ILE A 730 -19.24 -20.44 20.50
C ILE A 730 -19.48 -19.19 19.66
N ARG A 731 -20.12 -19.36 18.50
CA ARG A 731 -20.45 -18.24 17.63
C ARG A 731 -21.73 -17.54 18.09
N TYR A 732 -21.72 -16.22 18.10
CA TYR A 732 -22.90 -15.36 18.27
C TYR A 732 -23.01 -14.40 17.07
N ASP A 733 -24.12 -13.68 16.97
CA ASP A 733 -24.36 -12.65 15.94
C ASP A 733 -24.68 -11.29 16.57
N VAL A 734 -24.64 -10.22 15.76
CA VAL A 734 -24.78 -8.84 16.29
C VAL A 734 -26.16 -8.58 16.91
N ASP A 735 -27.19 -9.31 16.47
CA ASP A 735 -28.56 -9.16 16.95
C ASP A 735 -28.81 -10.01 18.22
N ASN A 736 -28.06 -11.10 18.39
CA ASN A 736 -28.14 -12.03 19.53
C ASN A 736 -26.82 -12.06 20.32
N LYS A 737 -26.47 -10.93 20.95
CA LYS A 737 -25.24 -10.81 21.77
C LYS A 737 -25.34 -11.60 23.08
N PRO A 738 -24.20 -12.06 23.64
CA PRO A 738 -24.18 -12.68 24.96
C PRO A 738 -24.73 -11.76 26.05
N VAL A 739 -25.42 -12.31 27.04
CA VAL A 739 -25.94 -11.56 28.19
C VAL A 739 -25.14 -11.94 29.43
N VAL A 740 -24.61 -10.95 30.15
CA VAL A 740 -23.73 -11.16 31.30
C VAL A 740 -24.40 -10.64 32.57
N ALA A 741 -24.50 -11.51 33.58
CA ALA A 741 -25.01 -11.20 34.91
C ALA A 741 -24.00 -11.62 35.98
N VAL A 742 -23.95 -10.88 37.09
CA VAL A 742 -23.10 -11.21 38.24
C VAL A 742 -23.96 -11.89 39.31
N ASN A 743 -23.59 -13.12 39.67
CA ASN A 743 -24.31 -13.96 40.64
C ASN A 743 -23.37 -14.30 41.80
N GLY A 744 -23.27 -13.42 42.79
CA GLY A 744 -22.34 -13.59 43.92
C GLY A 744 -20.88 -13.60 43.45
N ASP A 745 -20.16 -14.68 43.72
CA ASP A 745 -18.75 -14.84 43.36
C ASP A 745 -18.53 -15.41 41.94
N LYS A 746 -19.57 -15.55 41.12
CA LYS A 746 -19.45 -16.04 39.74
C LYS A 746 -20.11 -15.10 38.74
N VAL A 747 -19.61 -15.13 37.51
CA VAL A 747 -20.21 -14.43 36.37
C VAL A 747 -21.01 -15.44 35.56
N SER A 748 -22.29 -15.20 35.33
CA SER A 748 -23.13 -16.00 34.44
C SER A 748 -23.19 -15.34 33.06
N ILE A 749 -22.92 -16.12 32.02
CA ILE A 749 -22.95 -15.68 30.63
C ILE A 749 -23.93 -16.55 29.85
N LYS A 750 -24.98 -15.93 29.32
CA LYS A 750 -25.97 -16.59 28.44
C LYS A 750 -25.68 -16.28 26.98
N ALA A 751 -25.66 -17.30 26.15
CA ALA A 751 -25.51 -17.15 24.70
C ALA A 751 -26.25 -18.28 23.97
N VAL A 752 -26.67 -18.05 22.72
CA VAL A 752 -27.23 -19.12 21.89
C VAL A 752 -26.08 -19.87 21.22
N ASP A 753 -25.93 -21.16 21.52
CA ASP A 753 -24.92 -21.98 20.89
C ASP A 753 -25.34 -22.34 19.45
N HIS A 754 -24.58 -21.88 18.47
CA HIS A 754 -24.86 -22.10 17.05
C HIS A 754 -24.90 -23.58 16.60
N VAL A 755 -24.25 -24.49 17.32
CA VAL A 755 -24.25 -25.93 17.02
C VAL A 755 -25.45 -26.60 17.68
N LEU A 756 -25.69 -26.31 18.96
CA LEU A 756 -26.77 -26.92 19.74
C LEU A 756 -28.14 -26.27 19.49
N ARG A 757 -28.17 -25.07 18.92
CA ARG A 757 -29.35 -24.24 18.66
C ARG A 757 -30.24 -24.03 19.87
N ARG A 758 -29.60 -23.78 21.01
CA ARG A 758 -30.26 -23.50 22.26
C ARG A 758 -29.45 -22.49 23.04
N GLU A 759 -30.13 -21.78 23.93
CA GLU A 759 -29.46 -20.97 24.94
C GLU A 759 -28.63 -21.90 25.85
N VAL A 760 -27.39 -21.51 26.06
CA VAL A 760 -26.49 -22.10 27.05
C VAL A 760 -26.16 -21.04 28.08
N GLU A 761 -26.10 -21.45 29.34
CA GLU A 761 -25.65 -20.61 30.45
C GLU A 761 -24.30 -21.15 30.94
N ILE A 762 -23.29 -20.29 30.94
CA ILE A 762 -21.92 -20.60 31.32
C ILE A 762 -21.61 -19.84 32.60
N GLU A 763 -21.32 -20.56 33.68
CA GLU A 763 -20.75 -19.95 34.88
C GLU A 763 -19.23 -19.84 34.73
N ALA A 764 -18.70 -18.63 34.89
CA ALA A 764 -17.28 -18.32 34.77
C ALA A 764 -16.72 -17.75 36.07
N ASP A 765 -15.49 -18.18 36.40
CA ASP A 765 -14.69 -17.59 37.48
C ASP A 765 -14.00 -16.31 37.01
N LEU A 766 -13.80 -16.18 35.69
CA LEU A 766 -13.15 -15.05 35.04
C LEU A 766 -13.78 -14.80 33.65
N LEU A 767 -14.13 -13.55 33.39
CA LEU A 767 -14.63 -13.07 32.10
C LEU A 767 -13.66 -12.02 31.54
N SER A 768 -13.11 -12.27 30.35
CA SER A 768 -12.31 -11.30 29.62
C SER A 768 -13.11 -10.68 28.46
N LEU A 769 -13.18 -9.35 28.42
CA LEU A 769 -13.81 -8.56 27.38
C LEU A 769 -12.73 -8.12 26.37
N ALA A 770 -12.82 -8.61 25.14
CA ALA A 770 -11.89 -8.24 24.08
C ALA A 770 -12.28 -6.89 23.46
N THR A 771 -11.89 -5.83 24.16
CA THR A 771 -12.28 -4.44 23.92
C THR A 771 -11.68 -3.87 22.64
N ALA A 772 -12.42 -2.95 22.03
CA ALA A 772 -11.95 -2.18 20.89
C ALA A 772 -10.70 -1.37 21.20
N VAL A 773 -9.90 -1.10 20.18
CA VAL A 773 -8.82 -0.11 20.21
C VAL A 773 -9.35 1.16 19.56
N VAL A 774 -9.39 2.26 20.32
CA VAL A 774 -9.94 3.54 19.89
C VAL A 774 -8.84 4.60 19.81
N PRO A 775 -8.84 5.49 18.81
CA PRO A 775 -7.83 6.53 18.70
C PRO A 775 -8.04 7.60 19.77
N TYR A 776 -6.99 8.37 20.09
CA TYR A 776 -7.09 9.53 20.98
C TYR A 776 -7.86 10.71 20.35
N ARG A 777 -8.11 10.68 19.02
CA ARG A 777 -8.75 11.75 18.23
C ARG A 777 -8.11 13.12 18.50
N ASP A 778 -6.79 13.19 18.30
CA ASP A 778 -6.01 14.38 18.63
C ASP A 778 -6.19 15.49 17.58
N GLU A 779 -7.32 16.19 17.65
CA GLU A 779 -7.69 17.26 16.72
C GLU A 779 -6.68 18.41 16.71
N LYS A 780 -6.04 18.70 17.84
CA LYS A 780 -5.00 19.74 17.93
C LYS A 780 -3.80 19.37 17.07
N VAL A 781 -3.25 18.16 17.27
CA VAL A 781 -2.14 17.65 16.46
C VAL A 781 -2.50 17.59 14.98
N ALA A 782 -3.72 17.15 14.67
CA ALA A 782 -4.23 17.13 13.30
C ALA A 782 -4.28 18.55 12.69
N GLN A 783 -4.69 19.56 13.46
CA GLN A 783 -4.73 20.95 12.99
C GLN A 783 -3.33 21.54 12.79
N PHE A 784 -2.40 21.31 13.72
CA PHE A 784 -1.03 21.83 13.65
C PHE A 784 -0.30 21.37 12.38
N PHE A 785 -0.40 20.09 12.05
CA PHE A 785 0.25 19.51 10.87
C PHE A 785 -0.68 19.37 9.65
N LYS A 786 -1.94 19.83 9.75
CA LYS A 786 -2.98 19.76 8.71
C LYS A 786 -3.23 18.33 8.22
N LEU A 787 -3.33 17.39 9.16
CA LEU A 787 -3.43 15.96 8.91
C LEU A 787 -4.89 15.51 8.80
N PRO A 788 -5.25 14.74 7.75
CA PRO A 788 -6.58 14.19 7.63
C PRO A 788 -6.82 13.07 8.65
N MET A 789 -8.05 12.96 9.13
CA MET A 789 -8.56 11.83 9.92
C MET A 789 -9.79 11.23 9.24
N ASN A 790 -10.01 9.93 9.41
CA ASN A 790 -11.23 9.28 8.94
C ASN A 790 -12.37 9.45 9.97
N ASP A 791 -13.58 9.00 9.61
CA ASP A 791 -14.77 9.14 10.46
C ASP A 791 -14.60 8.44 11.82
N ASN A 792 -13.81 7.37 11.86
CA ASN A 792 -13.44 6.63 13.07
C ASN A 792 -12.40 7.36 13.96
N GLY A 793 -11.84 8.47 13.48
CA GLY A 793 -10.88 9.31 14.21
C GLY A 793 -9.42 8.86 14.13
N PHE A 794 -9.08 7.93 13.24
CA PHE A 794 -7.69 7.55 12.95
C PHE A 794 -7.10 8.47 11.88
N PHE A 795 -5.78 8.70 11.94
CA PHE A 795 -5.07 9.45 10.91
C PHE A 795 -5.12 8.74 9.56
N VAL A 796 -5.26 9.50 8.47
CA VAL A 796 -5.29 8.98 7.10
C VAL A 796 -3.92 9.14 6.44
N GLU A 797 -3.37 8.03 6.00
CA GLU A 797 -2.14 7.96 5.24
C GLU A 797 -2.26 8.61 3.85
N ARG A 798 -1.14 8.94 3.21
CA ARG A 798 -1.06 9.53 1.87
C ARG A 798 -1.79 8.69 0.83
N HIS A 799 -1.60 7.37 0.89
CA HIS A 799 -2.24 6.42 0.01
C HIS A 799 -2.22 5.02 0.64
N ALA A 800 -3.38 4.38 0.74
CA ALA A 800 -3.56 3.07 1.41
C ALA A 800 -2.51 2.01 1.01
N LYS A 801 -2.17 1.92 -0.28
CA LYS A 801 -1.14 0.99 -0.81
C LYS A 801 0.28 1.55 -0.89
N LEU A 802 0.47 2.69 -1.56
CA LEU A 802 1.79 3.18 -1.98
C LEU A 802 2.50 4.05 -0.94
N GLY A 803 1.78 4.58 0.06
CA GLY A 803 2.37 5.43 1.10
C GLY A 803 1.69 5.21 2.45
N PRO A 804 1.74 3.99 3.02
CA PRO A 804 1.02 3.64 4.26
C PRO A 804 1.66 4.21 5.54
N SER A 805 2.84 4.82 5.45
CA SER A 805 3.57 5.42 6.59
C SER A 805 3.86 6.92 6.39
N GLU A 806 3.24 7.54 5.39
CA GLU A 806 3.40 8.94 5.02
C GLU A 806 2.08 9.66 5.11
N PHE A 807 2.09 10.97 5.38
CA PHE A 807 0.94 11.83 5.15
C PHE A 807 0.99 12.48 3.77
N ALA A 808 -0.14 13.04 3.34
CA ALA A 808 -0.16 13.93 2.18
C ALA A 808 0.62 15.24 2.44
N THR A 809 0.77 15.63 3.70
CA THR A 809 1.65 16.74 4.12
C THR A 809 3.11 16.27 4.09
N ASP A 810 3.92 16.91 3.24
CA ASP A 810 5.35 16.58 3.12
C ASP A 810 6.09 16.82 4.45
N GLY A 811 7.06 15.94 4.74
CA GLY A 811 7.86 16.00 5.97
C GLY A 811 7.16 15.48 7.22
N VAL A 812 5.92 14.97 7.11
CA VAL A 812 5.18 14.37 8.23
C VAL A 812 4.89 12.90 7.94
N PHE A 813 5.22 12.03 8.89
CA PHE A 813 5.15 10.56 8.77
C PHE A 813 4.26 9.97 9.86
N LEU A 814 3.84 8.72 9.67
CA LEU A 814 2.83 8.07 10.51
C LEU A 814 3.25 6.64 10.85
N CYS A 815 3.17 6.25 12.13
CA CYS A 815 3.38 4.87 12.54
C CYS A 815 2.55 4.43 13.75
N GLY A 816 2.52 3.13 14.00
CA GLY A 816 1.90 2.53 15.19
C GLY A 816 0.38 2.63 15.19
N MET A 817 -0.21 2.58 16.39
CA MET A 817 -1.68 2.53 16.53
C MET A 817 -2.39 3.85 16.22
N ALA A 818 -1.66 4.96 16.08
CA ALA A 818 -2.22 6.24 15.62
C ALA A 818 -2.82 6.13 14.20
N HIS A 819 -2.28 5.21 13.39
CA HIS A 819 -2.76 4.92 12.05
C HIS A 819 -3.99 4.00 12.03
N TYR A 820 -3.93 2.91 12.80
CA TYR A 820 -4.96 1.86 12.90
C TYR A 820 -4.51 0.81 13.95
N PRO A 821 -5.43 0.07 14.61
CA PRO A 821 -5.07 -1.01 15.52
C PRO A 821 -4.19 -2.06 14.83
N LYS A 822 -3.08 -2.46 15.47
CA LYS A 822 -2.12 -3.44 14.93
C LYS A 822 -1.27 -4.09 16.04
N PRO A 823 -0.84 -5.35 15.88
CA PRO A 823 0.04 -6.03 16.83
C PRO A 823 1.46 -5.43 16.83
N ILE A 824 2.29 -5.88 17.79
CA ILE A 824 3.64 -5.35 18.05
C ILE A 824 4.55 -5.42 16.81
N ASP A 825 4.60 -6.58 16.16
CA ASP A 825 5.41 -6.84 14.97
C ASP A 825 5.11 -5.85 13.83
N GLU A 826 3.82 -5.63 13.57
CA GLU A 826 3.39 -4.68 12.54
C GLU A 826 3.58 -3.22 12.96
N ALA A 827 3.46 -2.90 14.26
CA ALA A 827 3.73 -1.56 14.77
C ALA A 827 5.21 -1.20 14.64
N ILE A 828 6.11 -2.14 14.95
CA ILE A 828 7.56 -1.99 14.80
C ILE A 828 7.94 -1.93 13.32
N GLY A 829 7.35 -2.77 12.47
CA GLY A 829 7.50 -2.70 11.02
C GLY A 829 7.13 -1.31 10.48
N GLN A 830 5.96 -0.80 10.85
CA GLN A 830 5.53 0.55 10.41
C GLN A 830 6.39 1.68 10.99
N ALA A 831 6.91 1.53 12.21
CA ALA A 831 7.85 2.49 12.80
C ALA A 831 9.17 2.59 12.00
N LYS A 832 9.77 1.44 11.67
CA LYS A 832 10.96 1.40 10.80
C LYS A 832 10.65 1.91 9.39
N ALA A 833 9.45 1.62 8.86
CA ALA A 833 9.01 2.18 7.59
C ALA A 833 8.91 3.72 7.65
N ALA A 834 8.31 4.30 8.68
CA ALA A 834 8.24 5.74 8.86
C ALA A 834 9.63 6.38 8.97
N ALA A 835 10.55 5.76 9.72
CA ALA A 835 11.95 6.18 9.78
C ALA A 835 12.62 6.16 8.40
N SER A 836 12.47 5.05 7.65
CA SER A 836 12.98 4.90 6.28
C SER A 836 12.51 6.03 5.37
N ARG A 837 11.21 6.33 5.40
CA ARG A 837 10.61 7.40 4.58
C ARG A 837 11.09 8.78 5.02
N ALA A 838 11.19 9.04 6.33
CA ALA A 838 11.74 10.28 6.88
C ALA A 838 13.20 10.52 6.44
N ILE A 839 14.01 9.47 6.41
CA ILE A 839 15.41 9.54 6.00
C ILE A 839 15.57 9.93 4.53
N THR A 840 14.61 9.62 3.66
CA THR A 840 14.67 10.08 2.26
C THR A 840 14.69 11.61 2.13
N LEU A 841 14.19 12.33 3.15
CA LEU A 841 14.27 13.79 3.27
C LEU A 841 15.51 14.21 4.07
N LEU A 842 15.75 13.61 5.25
CA LEU A 842 16.87 14.00 6.12
C LEU A 842 18.25 13.73 5.49
N ALA A 843 18.35 12.74 4.61
CA ALA A 843 19.58 12.43 3.88
C ALA A 843 19.92 13.49 2.82
N ARG A 844 18.98 14.37 2.49
CA ARG A 844 19.22 15.50 1.59
C ARG A 844 19.62 16.70 2.44
N GLU A 845 20.76 17.31 2.14
CA GLU A 845 21.15 18.57 2.79
C GLU A 845 20.26 19.73 2.34
N THR A 846 19.82 19.68 1.08
CA THR A 846 18.94 20.69 0.50
C THR A 846 17.77 20.08 -0.27
N ILE A 847 16.66 20.81 -0.28
CA ILE A 847 15.46 20.51 -1.07
C ILE A 847 15.07 21.72 -1.90
N HIS A 848 14.45 21.45 -3.05
CA HIS A 848 13.91 22.50 -3.91
C HIS A 848 12.41 22.64 -3.67
N THR A 849 11.95 23.88 -3.50
CA THR A 849 10.52 24.20 -3.46
C THR A 849 10.01 24.61 -4.82
N SER A 850 8.76 24.26 -5.11
CA SER A 850 8.14 24.53 -6.40
C SER A 850 8.29 26.00 -6.80
N GLY A 851 8.71 26.26 -8.03
CA GLY A 851 8.75 27.60 -8.62
C GLY A 851 7.37 28.20 -8.91
N GLN A 852 6.29 27.42 -8.75
CA GLN A 852 4.90 27.88 -8.89
C GLN A 852 4.43 28.64 -7.64
N VAL A 853 5.02 29.81 -7.40
CA VAL A 853 4.73 30.68 -6.26
C VAL A 853 4.09 32.00 -6.70
N ALA A 854 3.43 32.66 -5.76
CA ALA A 854 2.98 34.03 -5.96
C ALA A 854 4.19 34.98 -5.98
N HIS A 855 4.11 36.05 -6.76
CA HIS A 855 5.06 37.15 -6.75
C HIS A 855 4.34 38.49 -6.85
N VAL A 856 4.94 39.56 -6.35
CA VAL A 856 4.37 40.91 -6.38
C VAL A 856 5.14 41.76 -7.38
N ASN A 857 4.42 42.52 -8.22
CA ASN A 857 4.96 43.68 -8.92
C ASN A 857 4.77 44.92 -8.02
N PRO A 858 5.84 45.46 -7.40
CA PRO A 858 5.72 46.57 -6.45
C PRO A 858 5.12 47.84 -7.05
N ALA A 859 5.30 48.07 -8.36
CA ALA A 859 4.78 49.24 -9.06
C ALA A 859 3.24 49.25 -9.12
N LEU A 860 2.59 48.08 -9.08
CA LEU A 860 1.14 47.94 -9.09
C LEU A 860 0.56 47.79 -7.67
N CYS A 861 1.40 47.58 -6.65
CA CYS A 861 0.96 47.28 -5.30
C CYS A 861 0.32 48.52 -4.63
N SER A 862 -0.94 48.39 -4.20
CA SER A 862 -1.67 49.46 -3.48
C SER A 862 -1.46 49.46 -1.96
N SER A 863 -0.57 48.59 -1.44
CA SER A 863 -0.25 48.47 -0.01
C SER A 863 -1.45 48.20 0.91
N CYS A 864 -2.51 47.57 0.40
CA CYS A 864 -3.77 47.38 1.14
C CYS A 864 -3.74 46.31 2.24
N GLY A 865 -2.69 45.48 2.32
CA GLY A 865 -2.51 44.45 3.36
C GLY A 865 -3.37 43.18 3.23
N ILE A 866 -4.31 43.11 2.30
CA ILE A 866 -5.21 41.95 2.12
C ILE A 866 -4.43 40.64 1.90
N CYS A 867 -3.33 40.70 1.14
CA CYS A 867 -2.50 39.54 0.88
C CYS A 867 -1.89 38.94 2.15
N VAL A 868 -1.45 39.79 3.09
CA VAL A 868 -0.88 39.38 4.38
C VAL A 868 -1.95 38.69 5.22
N SER A 869 -3.16 39.27 5.30
CA SER A 869 -4.23 38.71 6.13
C SER A 869 -4.82 37.40 5.61
N VAL A 870 -4.80 37.16 4.29
CA VAL A 870 -5.45 35.98 3.69
C VAL A 870 -4.51 34.77 3.59
N CYS A 871 -3.20 34.95 3.73
CA CYS A 871 -2.25 33.86 3.57
C CYS A 871 -2.17 33.01 4.83
N PRO A 872 -2.49 31.70 4.78
CA PRO A 872 -2.40 30.82 5.94
C PRO A 872 -0.96 30.34 6.24
N TYR A 873 0.03 30.88 5.53
CA TYR A 873 1.45 30.52 5.63
C TYR A 873 2.34 31.73 5.91
N SER A 874 1.75 32.91 6.11
CA SER A 874 2.48 34.17 6.35
C SER A 874 3.55 34.49 5.30
N ALA A 875 3.37 34.00 4.06
CA ALA A 875 4.32 34.23 2.98
C ALA A 875 4.38 35.70 2.51
N PRO A 876 3.25 36.43 2.40
CA PRO A 876 3.27 37.85 2.09
C PRO A 876 3.67 38.69 3.30
N SER A 877 4.58 39.64 3.09
CA SER A 877 4.93 40.66 4.10
C SER A 877 5.14 42.03 3.44
N PHE A 878 5.27 43.09 4.22
CA PHE A 878 5.64 44.40 3.70
C PHE A 878 7.16 44.56 3.72
N MET A 879 7.71 45.07 2.62
CA MET A 879 9.12 45.49 2.57
C MET A 879 9.35 46.64 3.54
N THR A 880 10.37 46.53 4.39
CA THR A 880 10.70 47.51 5.42
C THR A 880 11.72 48.54 4.95
N GLU A 881 12.52 48.22 3.94
CA GLU A 881 13.64 49.03 3.46
C GLU A 881 13.69 49.07 1.93
N GLY A 882 14.42 50.04 1.37
CA GLY A 882 14.63 50.19 -0.07
C GLY A 882 13.56 51.03 -0.79
N ARG A 883 13.68 51.11 -2.12
CA ARG A 883 12.82 51.94 -3.00
C ARG A 883 11.34 51.59 -2.91
N ASP A 884 11.03 50.32 -2.65
CA ASP A 884 9.68 49.78 -2.59
C ASP A 884 9.21 49.54 -1.14
N ALA A 885 9.82 50.21 -0.16
CA ALA A 885 9.39 50.15 1.23
C ALA A 885 7.89 50.46 1.37
N GLY A 886 7.19 49.65 2.16
CA GLY A 886 5.74 49.71 2.33
C GLY A 886 4.95 49.00 1.22
N LYS A 887 5.58 48.44 0.18
CA LYS A 887 4.92 47.52 -0.77
C LYS A 887 5.00 46.08 -0.27
N ALA A 888 4.04 45.26 -0.71
CA ALA A 888 4.02 43.84 -0.37
C ALA A 888 5.11 43.07 -1.16
N GLN A 889 5.68 42.06 -0.54
CA GLN A 889 6.56 41.05 -1.12
C GLN A 889 6.05 39.66 -0.76
N ILE A 890 6.45 38.63 -1.52
CA ILE A 890 6.18 37.22 -1.19
C ILE A 890 7.50 36.56 -0.85
N ASN A 891 7.55 35.88 0.30
CA ASN A 891 8.62 34.93 0.58
C ASN A 891 8.34 33.64 -0.24
N PRO A 892 9.16 33.31 -1.26
CA PRO A 892 8.91 32.16 -2.14
C PRO A 892 8.97 30.84 -1.36
N VAL A 893 9.76 30.78 -0.30
CA VAL A 893 9.96 29.60 0.55
C VAL A 893 8.69 29.22 1.32
N LEU A 894 7.99 30.23 1.86
CA LEU A 894 6.74 30.06 2.60
C LEU A 894 5.53 29.89 1.68
N CYS A 895 5.65 30.31 0.41
CA CYS A 895 4.53 30.30 -0.52
C CYS A 895 4.23 28.87 -1.01
N LYS A 896 3.08 28.33 -0.64
CA LYS A 896 2.61 27.01 -1.12
C LYS A 896 1.82 27.06 -2.43
N GLY A 897 1.92 28.14 -3.21
CA GLY A 897 1.27 28.24 -4.53
C GLY A 897 -0.26 28.09 -4.52
N CYS A 898 -0.94 28.44 -3.41
CA CYS A 898 -2.40 28.23 -3.30
C CYS A 898 -3.26 29.25 -4.06
N GLY A 899 -2.67 30.34 -4.57
CA GLY A 899 -3.41 31.38 -5.31
C GLY A 899 -4.33 32.31 -4.50
N LEU A 900 -4.55 32.09 -3.19
CA LEU A 900 -5.49 32.90 -2.38
C LEU A 900 -5.19 34.40 -2.42
N CYS A 901 -3.93 34.78 -2.27
CA CYS A 901 -3.51 36.19 -2.30
C CYS A 901 -3.59 36.80 -3.72
N VAL A 902 -3.41 35.98 -4.76
CA VAL A 902 -3.51 36.37 -6.18
C VAL A 902 -4.97 36.71 -6.50
N GLY A 903 -5.90 35.79 -6.20
CA GLY A 903 -7.34 36.01 -6.39
C GLY A 903 -7.92 37.15 -5.56
N SER A 904 -7.28 37.49 -4.43
CA SER A 904 -7.71 38.60 -3.56
C SER A 904 -7.04 39.95 -3.88
N CYS A 905 -6.05 39.98 -4.79
CA CYS A 905 -5.29 41.19 -5.07
C CYS A 905 -6.08 42.15 -5.97
N ARG A 906 -6.69 43.17 -5.35
CA ARG A 906 -7.53 44.15 -6.06
C ARG A 906 -6.80 44.98 -7.12
N SER A 907 -5.50 45.22 -6.95
CA SER A 907 -4.71 45.98 -7.92
C SER A 907 -4.09 45.11 -9.01
N GLY A 908 -4.28 43.78 -8.96
CA GLY A 908 -3.63 42.84 -9.88
C GLY A 908 -2.10 42.78 -9.75
N ALA A 909 -1.56 43.36 -8.67
CA ALA A 909 -0.12 43.43 -8.43
C ALA A 909 0.51 42.08 -8.10
N ILE A 910 -0.28 41.15 -7.54
CA ILE A 910 0.19 39.80 -7.21
C ILE A 910 -0.23 38.87 -8.33
N ARG A 911 0.74 38.12 -8.86
CA ARG A 911 0.60 37.19 -9.97
C ARG A 911 1.12 35.82 -9.57
N HIS A 912 0.59 34.75 -10.13
CA HIS A 912 1.01 33.38 -9.83
C HIS A 912 1.93 32.84 -10.91
N ARG A 913 3.16 32.43 -10.57
CA ARG A 913 4.04 31.77 -11.53
C ARG A 913 3.47 30.39 -11.88
N GLY A 914 3.32 30.09 -13.17
CA GLY A 914 2.72 28.84 -13.68
C GLY A 914 1.19 28.75 -13.64
N PHE A 915 0.50 29.72 -13.02
CA PHE A 915 -0.97 29.86 -13.05
C PHE A 915 -1.36 31.35 -13.16
N ASP A 916 -0.66 32.10 -14.00
CA ASP A 916 -0.90 33.53 -14.16
C ASP A 916 -2.32 33.78 -14.67
N ASN A 917 -2.90 34.94 -14.36
CA ASN A 917 -4.22 35.29 -14.87
C ASN A 917 -4.26 35.21 -16.41
N ASP A 918 -3.20 35.61 -17.09
CA ASP A 918 -3.17 35.58 -18.55
C ASP A 918 -3.16 34.12 -19.07
N GLN A 919 -2.48 33.21 -18.35
CA GLN A 919 -2.48 31.77 -18.62
C GLN A 919 -3.87 31.14 -18.41
N ILE A 920 -4.51 31.43 -17.27
CA ILE A 920 -5.84 30.92 -16.93
C ILE A 920 -6.91 31.48 -17.88
N MET A 921 -6.86 32.78 -18.18
CA MET A 921 -7.83 33.41 -19.07
C MET A 921 -7.66 32.90 -20.51
N SER A 922 -6.41 32.68 -20.97
CA SER A 922 -6.17 32.04 -22.26
C SER A 922 -6.75 30.62 -22.31
N GLN A 923 -6.58 29.83 -21.24
CA GLN A 923 -7.17 28.50 -21.12
C GLN A 923 -8.71 28.55 -21.22
N ILE A 924 -9.35 29.50 -20.54
CA ILE A 924 -10.82 29.66 -20.54
C ILE A 924 -11.33 30.13 -21.91
N PHE A 925 -10.71 31.15 -22.50
CA PHE A 925 -11.16 31.73 -23.77
C PHE A 925 -10.97 30.77 -24.94
N ALA A 926 -9.93 29.95 -24.91
CA ALA A 926 -9.73 28.90 -25.90
C ALA A 926 -10.91 27.93 -25.98
N LEU A 927 -11.71 27.74 -24.93
CA LEU A 927 -12.92 26.91 -25.01
C LEU A 927 -13.98 27.53 -25.93
N ASN A 928 -14.12 28.86 -25.93
CA ASN A 928 -15.18 29.60 -26.64
C ASN A 928 -14.83 29.91 -28.12
N GLU A 929 -13.60 29.66 -28.54
CA GLU A 929 -13.13 29.84 -29.94
C GLU A 929 -13.34 28.58 -30.80
N ALA A 930 -14.18 27.63 -30.35
CA ALA A 930 -14.50 26.36 -31.00
C ALA A 930 -15.50 26.48 -32.16
#